data_AF-A0A7S1TY00-F1
#
_entry.id   AF-A0A7S1TY00-F1
#
_cell.length_a   1.000
_cell.length_b   1.000
_cell.length_c   1.000
_cell.angle_alpha   90.00
_cell.angle_beta   90.00
_cell.angle_gamma   90.00
#
_symmetry.space_group_name_H-M   'P 1'
#
loop_
_entity.id
_entity.type
_entity.pdbx_description
1 polymer ?
#
loop_
_entity_poly.entity_id
_entity_poly.type
_entity_poly.pdbx_seq_one_letter_code
_entity_poly.pdbx_strand_id
1 'polypeptide(L)'
;MASALEGAGYLEKYLWPAVSASENPSAVHALAIAAMLNEKCAQHTSSPWEICADEAKFASFFSALLDAAKALFTPGVAITAAHGVVVRTLINCVQSLEVAPVRHAVAPLFSLPLWTALGAGRRAHTLNQYPNLKRHYARMLAKQPKILEEHDATFMPTLLTRFLSVVGTEGSNVLELELTINVLELLCDALSQLPTRRFLVVLLKDLQFGPMLRLSPRVASLPPASQHRVALLVERYLTLENFEVDDQSGLPLGPAQIKARKLERVALLQRVAYKELKLDPNAAAAALTQDDADAGLEPAIDALVFSSAEGLSDRAALKRLAASLGPGIVTMLLRKVHVLPAEVDDESAWHAPLRRALADDADDAFLTEVMLYHCCKRATLLERISATPVFPTEGMLYSPFQIPDPLHSLAVPGEKKRRRGGAFAGTRTKSMNLPKLGLAYLSVHDYLMRSYALYQLESAYGIREDVTEVARRMQALVDHAGGVSFQGWARMAVTLKRGALKIHDVKPPRLGEAVPAEVRATISVDLRNVDARARSEWDQLREHDVLLVLTLTQPTGDGPAPAPDENGEESEEASTAKVLRALGVAAVRGCTIKAVEDESGNAMNDPGANMANQKGKANPNGPAEPYRPKGMKRTYKVQLDPAQFLLDQETQPSPDPYIECNVLMRRDPKQNNFKAVLETIRDLMISNSQAVHAARRAAADEEEEGGGGPSADANPYGVLPTWLHDAFLGYGDPAAAHFSRLAADAPAAALNFTDTFEDAAHLREAFPDYKVEVSGDLKAPFFRVTFPPSDPLLGPDARPKGKGKKKPVIAAEGFTPEVRSPFPAPPQRRKKAVRFTPTQVGAIRAGMHKGLTLIQGPPGTGKTDVTVQLVLNLYHTFPGERILLVTHSNAALNDLFAKLATCDIDGRHMLRLGSGSRDLQSVLANADVGLEGGYDFSKWGRVNSILAKRQDYLGKVSALADSLGLDGEGVSATCETALYFKLYHVTSRIERYEAAVAAGGD
;
A
#
# COMPACT_ATOMS: atom_id res chain seq x y z
N MET A 1 -0.29 -35.81 7.17
CA MET A 1 -1.55 -36.43 7.65
C MET A 1 -2.74 -35.50 7.43
N ALA A 2 -2.74 -34.27 7.97
CA ALA A 2 -3.84 -33.30 7.78
C ALA A 2 -4.22 -33.08 6.30
N SER A 3 -3.26 -32.77 5.42
CA SER A 3 -3.49 -32.67 3.98
C SER A 3 -4.13 -33.92 3.34
N ALA A 4 -3.78 -35.13 3.81
CA ALA A 4 -4.38 -36.36 3.29
C ALA A 4 -5.83 -36.56 3.78
N LEU A 5 -6.15 -36.12 5.00
CA LEU A 5 -7.50 -36.15 5.55
C LEU A 5 -8.40 -35.08 4.90
N GLU A 6 -7.86 -33.89 4.66
CA GLU A 6 -8.54 -32.83 3.93
C GLU A 6 -8.83 -33.28 2.49
N GLY A 7 -7.85 -33.87 1.79
CA GLY A 7 -8.07 -34.42 0.44
C GLY A 7 -9.09 -35.58 0.38
N ALA A 8 -9.37 -36.23 1.52
CA ALA A 8 -10.44 -37.23 1.64
C ALA A 8 -11.84 -36.62 1.92
N GLY A 9 -11.91 -35.32 2.20
CA GLY A 9 -13.11 -34.60 2.62
C GLY A 9 -13.51 -34.90 4.06
N TYR A 10 -12.54 -35.09 4.97
CA TYR A 10 -12.83 -35.47 6.36
C TYR A 10 -13.67 -34.43 7.11
N LEU A 11 -13.45 -33.13 6.85
CA LEU A 11 -14.22 -32.04 7.43
C LEU A 11 -15.67 -32.09 6.94
N GLU A 12 -15.87 -32.18 5.63
CA GLU A 12 -17.15 -32.14 4.93
C GLU A 12 -18.01 -33.38 5.20
N LYS A 13 -17.40 -34.56 5.25
CA LYS A 13 -18.12 -35.83 5.33
C LYS A 13 -18.35 -36.31 6.75
N TYR A 14 -17.50 -35.94 7.71
CA TYR A 14 -17.51 -36.54 9.05
C TYR A 14 -17.55 -35.50 10.17
N LEU A 15 -16.62 -34.55 10.21
CA LEU A 15 -16.49 -33.67 11.37
C LEU A 15 -17.61 -32.64 11.49
N TRP A 16 -17.87 -31.87 10.43
CA TRP A 16 -18.85 -30.78 10.46
C TRP A 16 -20.32 -31.26 10.53
N PRO A 17 -20.73 -32.33 9.81
CA PRO A 17 -22.09 -32.86 9.92
C PRO A 17 -22.49 -33.27 11.34
N ALA A 18 -21.51 -33.71 12.15
CA ALA A 18 -21.72 -34.11 13.53
C ALA A 18 -21.86 -32.93 14.53
N VAL A 19 -21.64 -31.68 14.09
CA VAL A 19 -21.83 -30.50 14.94
C VAL A 19 -23.32 -30.16 15.06
N SER A 20 -23.78 -30.03 16.31
CA SER A 20 -25.14 -29.58 16.65
C SER A 20 -25.15 -28.08 16.95
N ALA A 21 -26.27 -27.41 16.63
CA ALA A 21 -26.51 -26.02 17.02
C ALA A 21 -26.90 -25.88 18.50
N SER A 22 -27.37 -26.95 19.15
CA SER A 22 -27.89 -26.91 20.53
C SER A 22 -26.88 -27.36 21.57
N GLU A 23 -25.80 -28.03 21.16
CA GLU A 23 -24.83 -28.64 22.07
C GLU A 23 -23.41 -28.44 21.53
N ASN A 24 -22.53 -27.99 22.42
CA ASN A 24 -21.12 -27.76 22.12
C ASN A 24 -20.41 -29.10 21.85
N PRO A 25 -19.61 -29.21 20.77
CA PRO A 25 -18.82 -30.42 20.52
C PRO A 25 -17.76 -30.61 21.63
N SER A 26 -17.26 -31.84 21.78
CA SER A 26 -16.15 -32.11 22.70
C SER A 26 -14.88 -31.34 22.29
N ALA A 27 -13.98 -31.08 23.25
CA ALA A 27 -12.72 -30.37 22.99
C ALA A 27 -11.88 -31.02 21.87
N VAL A 28 -11.83 -32.36 21.83
CA VAL A 28 -11.10 -33.11 20.79
C VAL A 28 -11.73 -32.91 19.42
N HIS A 29 -13.06 -32.93 19.33
CA HIS A 29 -13.79 -32.71 18.07
C HIS A 29 -13.63 -31.27 17.58
N ALA A 30 -13.72 -30.28 18.48
CA ALA A 30 -13.45 -28.89 18.14
C ALA A 30 -12.02 -28.67 17.64
N LEU A 31 -11.00 -29.25 18.30
CA LEU A 31 -9.60 -29.18 17.85
C LEU A 31 -9.38 -29.88 16.51
N ALA A 32 -10.08 -30.99 16.23
CA ALA A 32 -10.00 -31.67 14.94
C ALA A 32 -10.60 -30.83 13.80
N ILE A 33 -11.75 -30.18 14.04
CA ILE A 33 -12.36 -29.23 13.08
C ILE A 33 -11.40 -28.07 12.82
N ALA A 34 -10.86 -27.47 13.89
CA ALA A 34 -9.88 -26.39 13.82
C ALA A 34 -8.64 -26.76 12.98
N ALA A 35 -8.09 -27.96 13.18
CA ALA A 35 -6.95 -28.45 12.41
C ALA A 35 -7.27 -28.61 10.91
N MET A 36 -8.46 -29.10 10.56
CA MET A 36 -8.88 -29.23 9.15
C MET A 36 -9.17 -27.87 8.51
N LEU A 37 -9.80 -26.93 9.23
CA LEU A 37 -10.00 -25.56 8.77
C LEU A 37 -8.68 -24.85 8.50
N ASN A 38 -7.67 -25.03 9.37
CA ASN A 38 -6.34 -24.48 9.16
C ASN A 38 -5.66 -25.02 7.90
N GLU A 39 -5.76 -26.33 7.66
CA GLU A 39 -5.25 -26.95 6.44
C GLU A 39 -5.98 -26.43 5.19
N LYS A 40 -7.31 -26.31 5.25
CA LYS A 40 -8.14 -25.81 4.14
C LYS A 40 -7.83 -24.34 3.79
N CYS A 41 -7.57 -23.51 4.81
CA CYS A 41 -7.09 -22.14 4.64
C CYS A 41 -5.67 -22.11 4.03
N ALA A 42 -4.78 -22.99 4.47
CA ALA A 42 -3.40 -23.07 3.96
C ALA A 42 -3.32 -23.54 2.50
N GLN A 43 -4.31 -24.29 2.00
CA GLN A 43 -4.39 -24.72 0.61
C GLN A 43 -4.97 -23.65 -0.34
N HIS A 44 -5.33 -22.45 0.15
CA HIS A 44 -5.94 -21.37 -0.63
C HIS A 44 -7.17 -21.81 -1.45
N THR A 45 -7.99 -22.73 -0.91
CA THR A 45 -9.28 -23.04 -1.53
C THR A 45 -10.16 -21.78 -1.57
N SER A 46 -10.92 -21.58 -2.64
CA SER A 46 -11.64 -20.33 -2.90
C SER A 46 -12.72 -19.96 -1.87
N SER A 47 -13.05 -20.87 -0.94
CA SER A 47 -13.98 -20.62 0.16
C SER A 47 -13.77 -21.61 1.32
N PRO A 48 -12.84 -21.35 2.24
CA PRO A 48 -12.59 -22.26 3.37
C PRO A 48 -13.79 -22.30 4.35
N TRP A 49 -14.58 -21.23 4.41
CA TRP A 49 -15.66 -21.04 5.38
C TRP A 49 -17.06 -21.39 4.88
N GLU A 50 -17.23 -21.75 3.60
CA GLU A 50 -18.54 -22.07 3.00
C GLU A 50 -19.29 -23.18 3.77
N ILE A 51 -18.55 -24.19 4.22
CA ILE A 51 -19.10 -25.27 5.05
C ILE A 51 -19.64 -24.77 6.40
N CYS A 52 -19.05 -23.69 6.92
CA CYS A 52 -19.40 -23.05 8.18
C CYS A 52 -20.48 -21.96 8.05
N ALA A 53 -21.29 -21.99 6.98
CA ALA A 53 -22.33 -20.99 6.75
C ALA A 53 -23.45 -20.96 7.81
N ASP A 54 -23.69 -22.07 8.51
CA ASP A 54 -24.65 -22.14 9.62
C ASP A 54 -24.08 -21.44 10.87
N GLU A 55 -24.65 -20.27 11.17
CA GLU A 55 -24.22 -19.40 12.25
C GLU A 55 -24.33 -20.04 13.64
N ALA A 56 -25.42 -20.78 13.91
CA ALA A 56 -25.64 -21.40 15.21
C ALA A 56 -24.67 -22.57 15.45
N LYS A 57 -24.41 -23.39 14.42
CA LYS A 57 -23.40 -24.45 14.49
C LYS A 57 -22.00 -23.88 14.65
N PHE A 58 -21.68 -22.79 13.94
CA PHE A 58 -20.37 -22.15 14.08
C PHE A 58 -20.17 -21.58 15.48
N ALA A 59 -21.19 -20.92 16.05
CA ALA A 59 -21.13 -20.42 17.42
C ALA A 59 -20.89 -21.54 18.45
N SER A 60 -21.61 -22.67 18.33
CA SER A 60 -21.41 -23.87 19.17
C SER A 60 -19.98 -24.42 19.07
N PHE A 61 -19.48 -24.62 17.85
CA PHE A 61 -18.09 -25.03 17.60
C PHE A 61 -17.08 -24.06 18.20
N PHE A 62 -17.26 -22.76 17.96
CA PHE A 62 -16.29 -21.74 18.37
C PHE A 62 -16.26 -21.59 19.89
N SER A 63 -17.43 -21.66 20.56
CA SER A 63 -17.51 -21.71 22.02
C SER A 63 -16.72 -22.90 22.59
N ALA A 64 -16.93 -24.11 22.06
CA ALA A 64 -16.19 -25.30 22.47
C ALA A 64 -14.67 -25.18 22.23
N LEU A 65 -14.27 -24.54 21.12
CA LEU A 65 -12.87 -24.26 20.82
C LEU A 65 -12.26 -23.30 21.85
N LEU A 66 -12.99 -22.26 22.26
CA LEU A 66 -12.53 -21.30 23.27
C LEU A 66 -12.45 -21.91 24.67
N ASP A 67 -13.37 -22.83 25.03
CA ASP A 67 -13.28 -23.61 26.26
C ASP A 67 -12.02 -24.48 26.28
N ALA A 68 -11.79 -25.23 25.19
CA ALA A 68 -10.58 -26.03 25.02
C ALA A 68 -9.31 -25.15 25.06
N ALA A 69 -9.36 -23.97 24.43
CA ALA A 69 -8.27 -23.02 24.44
C ALA A 69 -7.97 -22.49 25.85
N LYS A 70 -8.98 -22.07 26.63
CA LYS A 70 -8.79 -21.64 28.02
C LYS A 70 -8.10 -22.72 28.86
N ALA A 71 -8.53 -23.98 28.72
CA ALA A 71 -7.89 -25.10 29.39
C ALA A 71 -6.42 -25.28 28.97
N LEU A 72 -6.11 -25.18 27.67
CA LEU A 72 -4.73 -25.26 27.15
C LEU A 72 -3.85 -24.10 27.67
N PHE A 73 -4.35 -22.87 27.64
CA PHE A 73 -3.60 -21.68 28.05
C PHE A 73 -3.56 -21.45 29.58
N THR A 74 -4.10 -22.38 30.37
CA THR A 74 -4.01 -22.31 31.82
C THR A 74 -2.54 -22.45 32.28
N PRO A 75 -2.07 -21.65 33.25
CA PRO A 75 -0.71 -21.79 33.79
C PRO A 75 -0.42 -23.23 34.26
N GLY A 76 0.78 -23.73 33.97
CA GLY A 76 1.21 -25.09 34.33
C GLY A 76 0.90 -26.16 33.27
N VAL A 77 0.04 -25.89 32.29
CA VAL A 77 -0.19 -26.80 31.16
C VAL A 77 0.96 -26.71 30.15
N ALA A 78 1.55 -27.85 29.80
CA ALA A 78 2.65 -27.92 28.84
C ALA A 78 2.22 -27.44 27.44
N ILE A 79 3.09 -26.70 26.75
CA ILE A 79 2.84 -26.25 25.38
C ILE A 79 2.90 -27.45 24.44
N THR A 80 1.84 -27.62 23.64
CA THR A 80 1.65 -28.72 22.69
C THR A 80 1.23 -28.18 21.33
N ALA A 81 1.26 -29.02 20.29
CA ALA A 81 0.77 -28.66 18.95
C ALA A 81 -0.68 -28.15 18.95
N ALA A 82 -1.52 -28.55 19.91
CA ALA A 82 -2.89 -28.06 20.05
C ALA A 82 -2.96 -26.54 20.27
N HIS A 83 -1.98 -25.95 20.98
CA HIS A 83 -1.88 -24.50 21.16
C HIS A 83 -1.69 -23.80 19.82
N GLY A 84 -0.80 -24.34 18.97
CA GLY A 84 -0.57 -23.83 17.62
C GLY A 84 -1.82 -23.92 16.74
N VAL A 85 -2.57 -25.03 16.83
CA VAL A 85 -3.85 -25.21 16.09
C VAL A 85 -4.87 -24.15 16.49
N VAL A 86 -5.06 -23.90 17.79
CA VAL A 86 -5.99 -22.87 18.27
C VAL A 86 -5.60 -21.49 17.77
N VAL A 87 -4.35 -21.07 18.00
CA VAL A 87 -3.89 -19.73 17.60
C VAL A 87 -3.96 -19.54 16.09
N ARG A 88 -3.61 -20.57 15.30
CA ARG A 88 -3.75 -20.51 13.84
C ARG A 88 -5.22 -20.40 13.39
N THR A 89 -6.13 -21.05 14.08
CA THR A 89 -7.57 -20.93 13.79
C THR A 89 -8.05 -19.51 14.07
N LEU A 90 -7.60 -18.91 15.18
CA LEU A 90 -7.91 -17.52 15.50
C LEU A 90 -7.32 -16.53 14.48
N ILE A 91 -6.09 -16.76 14.02
CA ILE A 91 -5.47 -15.98 12.93
C ILE A 91 -6.38 -16.03 11.68
N ASN A 92 -6.77 -17.22 11.25
CA ASN A 92 -7.63 -17.40 10.07
C ASN A 92 -9.00 -16.72 10.27
N CYS A 93 -9.56 -16.79 11.48
CA CYS A 93 -10.81 -16.12 11.83
C CYS A 93 -10.70 -14.58 11.78
N VAL A 94 -9.64 -14.01 12.37
CA VAL A 94 -9.38 -12.56 12.37
C VAL A 94 -9.12 -12.03 10.96
N GLN A 95 -8.57 -12.86 10.07
CA GLN A 95 -8.38 -12.53 8.65
C GLN A 95 -9.66 -12.64 7.81
N SER A 96 -10.73 -13.24 8.34
CA SER A 96 -11.96 -13.56 7.60
C SER A 96 -13.20 -12.91 8.20
N LEU A 97 -13.08 -11.70 8.74
CA LEU A 97 -14.18 -10.97 9.40
C LEU A 97 -15.29 -10.52 8.42
N GLU A 98 -15.11 -10.66 7.12
CA GLU A 98 -16.17 -10.50 6.14
C GLU A 98 -17.23 -11.61 6.23
N VAL A 99 -16.83 -12.81 6.66
CA VAL A 99 -17.71 -13.96 6.82
C VAL A 99 -18.57 -13.77 8.07
N ALA A 100 -19.89 -13.62 7.89
CA ALA A 100 -20.80 -13.24 8.98
C ALA A 100 -20.76 -14.18 10.21
N PRO A 101 -20.85 -15.53 10.07
CA PRO A 101 -20.68 -16.44 11.20
C PRO A 101 -19.36 -16.27 11.97
N VAL A 102 -18.25 -16.09 11.23
CA VAL A 102 -16.93 -15.88 11.81
C VAL A 102 -16.89 -14.56 12.57
N ARG A 103 -17.34 -13.48 11.94
CA ARG A 103 -17.37 -12.13 12.55
C ARG A 103 -18.18 -12.11 13.84
N HIS A 104 -19.38 -12.71 13.85
CA HIS A 104 -20.24 -12.68 15.02
C HIS A 104 -19.67 -13.48 16.20
N ALA A 105 -18.92 -14.55 15.94
CA ALA A 105 -18.27 -15.33 16.99
C ALA A 105 -16.95 -14.69 17.49
N VAL A 106 -16.21 -14.01 16.60
CA VAL A 106 -14.83 -13.54 16.88
C VAL A 106 -14.79 -12.09 17.34
N ALA A 107 -15.62 -11.20 16.79
CA ALA A 107 -15.66 -9.79 17.17
C ALA A 107 -15.88 -9.56 18.68
N PRO A 108 -16.69 -10.36 19.40
CA PRO A 108 -16.87 -10.21 20.84
C PRO A 108 -15.57 -10.33 21.65
N LEU A 109 -14.61 -11.16 21.20
CA LEU A 109 -13.29 -11.31 21.83
C LEU A 109 -12.43 -10.04 21.81
N PHE A 110 -12.80 -9.05 20.98
CA PHE A 110 -12.07 -7.79 20.83
C PHE A 110 -12.92 -6.58 21.20
N SER A 111 -14.05 -6.79 21.87
CA SER A 111 -15.02 -5.75 22.16
C SER A 111 -14.83 -5.11 23.54
N LEU A 112 -15.70 -4.17 23.89
CA LEU A 112 -15.61 -3.40 25.14
C LEU A 112 -15.52 -4.23 26.46
N PRO A 113 -16.10 -5.45 26.60
CA PRO A 113 -15.92 -6.31 27.76
C PRO A 113 -14.46 -6.60 28.12
N LEU A 114 -13.53 -6.56 27.16
CA LEU A 114 -12.09 -6.70 27.43
C LEU A 114 -11.58 -5.72 28.48
N TRP A 115 -12.15 -4.52 28.56
CA TRP A 115 -11.73 -3.51 29.53
C TRP A 115 -12.12 -3.83 30.98
N THR A 116 -12.85 -4.92 31.22
CA THR A 116 -13.06 -5.45 32.58
C THR A 116 -11.76 -5.98 33.20
N ALA A 117 -10.81 -6.44 32.39
CA ALA A 117 -9.48 -6.89 32.84
C ALA A 117 -8.57 -5.73 33.28
N LEU A 118 -8.77 -4.52 32.78
CA LEU A 118 -7.97 -3.34 33.16
C LEU A 118 -8.07 -3.06 34.66
N GLY A 119 -6.97 -2.59 35.26
CA GLY A 119 -6.98 -2.08 36.63
C GLY A 119 -7.98 -0.93 36.81
N ALA A 120 -8.59 -0.80 38.00
CA ALA A 120 -9.66 0.17 38.25
C ALA A 120 -9.27 1.62 37.90
N GLY A 121 -8.05 2.03 38.26
CA GLY A 121 -7.50 3.34 37.92
C GLY A 121 -7.32 3.55 36.42
N ARG A 122 -6.70 2.60 35.72
CA ARG A 122 -6.50 2.66 34.26
C ARG A 122 -7.83 2.71 33.51
N ARG A 123 -8.78 1.85 33.90
CA ARG A 123 -10.12 1.79 33.32
C ARG A 123 -10.84 3.12 33.50
N ALA A 124 -10.84 3.69 34.71
CA ALA A 124 -11.46 4.98 34.98
C ALA A 124 -10.84 6.10 34.15
N HIS A 125 -9.49 6.17 34.09
CA HIS A 125 -8.76 7.15 33.28
C HIS A 125 -9.14 7.05 31.80
N THR A 126 -9.13 5.84 31.24
CA THR A 126 -9.45 5.60 29.83
C THR A 126 -10.91 5.95 29.51
N LEU A 127 -11.86 5.53 30.35
CA LEU A 127 -13.28 5.83 30.13
C LEU A 127 -13.59 7.32 30.29
N ASN A 128 -12.87 8.05 31.14
CA ASN A 128 -13.05 9.49 31.30
C ASN A 128 -12.68 10.28 30.04
N GLN A 129 -11.76 9.77 29.23
CA GLN A 129 -11.42 10.36 27.92
C GLN A 129 -12.56 10.21 26.91
N TYR A 130 -13.47 9.24 27.10
CA TYR A 130 -14.55 8.92 26.17
C TYR A 130 -15.91 8.83 26.89
N PRO A 131 -16.58 9.97 27.18
CA PRO A 131 -17.80 10.01 27.98
C PRO A 131 -18.94 9.11 27.47
N ASN A 132 -19.10 9.02 26.14
CA ASN A 132 -20.11 8.15 25.53
C ASN A 132 -19.81 6.66 25.79
N LEU A 133 -18.53 6.28 25.70
CA LEU A 133 -18.09 4.92 25.97
C LEU A 133 -18.22 4.57 27.46
N LYS A 134 -17.94 5.52 28.36
CA LYS A 134 -18.20 5.40 29.81
C LYS A 134 -19.66 5.07 30.11
N ARG A 135 -20.60 5.78 29.48
CA ARG A 135 -22.05 5.49 29.62
C ARG A 135 -22.43 4.13 29.05
N HIS A 136 -21.78 3.70 27.97
CA HIS A 136 -22.05 2.39 27.38
C HIS A 136 -21.51 1.25 28.25
N TYR A 137 -20.28 1.39 28.76
CA TYR A 137 -19.65 0.43 29.69
C TYR A 137 -20.49 0.22 30.95
N ALA A 138 -20.97 1.30 31.57
CA ALA A 138 -21.83 1.21 32.75
C ALA A 138 -23.16 0.47 32.46
N ARG A 139 -23.78 0.74 31.31
CA ARG A 139 -25.02 0.05 30.89
C ARG A 139 -24.79 -1.43 30.58
N MET A 140 -23.65 -1.78 29.98
CA MET A 140 -23.26 -3.16 29.67
C MET A 140 -23.18 -3.99 30.96
N LEU A 141 -22.43 -3.52 31.96
CA LEU A 141 -22.30 -4.22 33.25
C LEU A 141 -23.63 -4.33 33.99
N ALA A 142 -24.47 -3.29 33.93
CA ALA A 142 -25.79 -3.33 34.56
C ALA A 142 -26.75 -4.34 33.91
N LYS A 143 -26.63 -4.57 32.58
CA LYS A 143 -27.51 -5.47 31.84
C LYS A 143 -27.04 -6.93 31.89
N GLN A 144 -25.74 -7.16 31.88
CA GLN A 144 -25.12 -8.50 31.83
C GLN A 144 -23.99 -8.59 32.86
N PRO A 145 -24.30 -8.80 34.15
CA PRO A 145 -23.27 -8.89 35.19
C PRO A 145 -22.35 -10.11 35.00
N LYS A 146 -22.85 -11.19 34.38
CA LYS A 146 -22.10 -12.41 34.09
C LYS A 146 -21.08 -12.29 32.94
N ILE A 147 -21.04 -11.15 32.24
CA ILE A 147 -20.11 -10.93 31.14
C ILE A 147 -18.63 -11.08 31.55
N LEU A 148 -18.34 -10.95 32.86
CA LEU A 148 -17.02 -11.17 33.46
C LEU A 148 -16.54 -12.63 33.40
N GLU A 149 -17.46 -13.59 33.26
CA GLU A 149 -17.15 -15.02 33.16
C GLU A 149 -17.15 -15.50 31.69
N GLU A 150 -17.73 -14.70 30.79
CA GLU A 150 -17.85 -15.00 29.37
C GLU A 150 -16.50 -14.93 28.64
N HIS A 151 -16.40 -15.61 27.50
CA HIS A 151 -15.17 -15.61 26.69
C HIS A 151 -14.75 -14.21 26.26
N ASP A 152 -15.73 -13.35 25.96
CA ASP A 152 -15.57 -11.96 25.51
C ASP A 152 -14.68 -11.13 26.43
N ALA A 153 -14.76 -11.36 27.74
CA ALA A 153 -13.98 -10.65 28.74
C ALA A 153 -12.68 -11.38 29.13
N THR A 154 -12.65 -12.72 29.04
CA THR A 154 -11.65 -13.55 29.75
C THR A 154 -10.63 -14.23 28.85
N PHE A 155 -10.95 -14.49 27.57
CA PHE A 155 -10.09 -15.30 26.70
C PHE A 155 -8.79 -14.59 26.35
N MET A 156 -8.86 -13.37 25.80
CA MET A 156 -7.66 -12.60 25.42
C MET A 156 -6.75 -12.32 26.61
N PRO A 157 -7.26 -11.92 27.80
CA PRO A 157 -6.43 -11.84 28.99
C PRO A 157 -5.66 -13.13 29.30
N THR A 158 -6.35 -14.26 29.32
CA THR A 158 -5.75 -15.58 29.59
C THR A 158 -4.64 -15.92 28.60
N LEU A 159 -4.91 -15.75 27.29
CA LEU A 159 -3.95 -15.99 26.21
C LEU A 159 -2.70 -15.11 26.37
N LEU A 160 -2.89 -13.81 26.59
CA LEU A 160 -1.79 -12.84 26.69
C LEU A 160 -0.94 -13.07 27.95
N THR A 161 -1.55 -13.33 29.10
CA THR A 161 -0.79 -13.64 30.33
C THR A 161 0.00 -14.93 30.19
N ARG A 162 -0.57 -15.95 29.53
CA ARG A 162 0.13 -17.20 29.28
C ARG A 162 1.28 -16.99 28.31
N PHE A 163 1.05 -16.26 27.22
CA PHE A 163 2.10 -15.91 26.26
C PHE A 163 3.27 -15.20 26.94
N LEU A 164 3.00 -14.17 27.76
CA LEU A 164 4.04 -13.46 28.50
C LEU A 164 4.80 -14.34 29.48
N SER A 165 4.13 -15.33 30.09
CA SER A 165 4.82 -16.33 30.92
C SER A 165 5.80 -17.21 30.14
N VAL A 166 5.52 -17.46 28.86
CA VAL A 166 6.38 -18.26 27.97
C VAL A 166 7.55 -17.42 27.45
N VAL A 167 7.31 -16.18 27.02
CA VAL A 167 8.42 -15.32 26.53
C VAL A 167 9.27 -14.75 27.67
N GLY A 168 8.77 -14.75 28.91
CA GLY A 168 9.50 -14.34 30.11
C GLY A 168 10.50 -15.37 30.64
N THR A 169 10.60 -16.56 30.03
CA THR A 169 11.57 -17.60 30.43
C THR A 169 12.50 -17.93 29.28
N GLU A 170 13.75 -18.26 29.58
CA GLU A 170 14.68 -18.80 28.58
C GLU A 170 14.14 -20.12 27.99
N GLY A 171 14.55 -20.44 26.77
CA GLY A 171 14.24 -21.73 26.17
C GLY A 171 14.19 -21.71 24.65
N SER A 172 14.60 -22.84 24.07
CA SER A 172 14.71 -23.07 22.62
C SER A 172 13.70 -24.09 22.08
N ASN A 173 12.67 -24.44 22.87
CA ASN A 173 11.64 -25.40 22.46
C ASN A 173 10.93 -24.93 21.18
N VAL A 174 10.99 -25.76 20.13
CA VAL A 174 10.39 -25.49 18.81
C VAL A 174 8.91 -25.15 18.90
N LEU A 175 8.13 -25.87 19.71
CA LEU A 175 6.69 -25.64 19.84
C LEU A 175 6.39 -24.29 20.50
N GLU A 176 7.23 -23.86 21.43
CA GLU A 176 7.05 -22.60 22.11
C GLU A 176 7.54 -21.41 21.26
N LEU A 177 8.58 -21.62 20.43
CA LEU A 177 8.97 -20.68 19.37
C LEU A 177 7.84 -20.51 18.34
N GLU A 178 7.25 -21.60 17.87
CA GLU A 178 6.10 -21.58 16.96
C GLU A 178 4.91 -20.87 17.59
N LEU A 179 4.61 -21.15 18.86
CA LEU A 179 3.58 -20.43 19.60
C LEU A 179 3.89 -18.94 19.67
N THR A 180 5.15 -18.58 19.94
CA THR A 180 5.58 -17.18 20.03
C THR A 180 5.31 -16.44 18.73
N ILE A 181 5.71 -17.05 17.62
CA ILE A 181 5.50 -16.52 16.26
C ILE A 181 4.01 -16.38 15.94
N ASN A 182 3.21 -17.42 16.21
CA ASN A 182 1.78 -17.42 15.90
C ASN A 182 1.02 -16.39 16.75
N VAL A 183 1.35 -16.22 18.04
CA VAL A 183 0.69 -15.21 18.87
C VAL A 183 1.06 -13.80 18.42
N LEU A 184 2.33 -13.54 18.07
CA LEU A 184 2.73 -12.25 17.50
C LEU A 184 2.03 -11.98 16.16
N GLU A 185 1.86 -12.98 15.31
CA GLU A 185 1.07 -12.87 14.08
C GLU A 185 -0.40 -12.53 14.35
N LEU A 186 -1.03 -13.24 15.30
CA LEU A 186 -2.41 -12.96 15.71
C LEU A 186 -2.57 -11.51 16.18
N LEU A 187 -1.64 -11.02 17.01
CA LEU A 187 -1.68 -9.64 17.49
C LEU A 187 -1.41 -8.63 16.37
N CYS A 188 -0.49 -8.92 15.45
CA CYS A 188 -0.28 -8.08 14.28
C CYS A 188 -1.57 -7.99 13.46
N ASP A 189 -2.20 -9.12 13.12
CA ASP A 189 -3.42 -9.12 12.32
C ASP A 189 -4.57 -8.39 13.05
N ALA A 190 -4.76 -8.65 14.35
CA ALA A 190 -5.78 -8.00 15.16
C ALA A 190 -5.56 -6.49 15.33
N LEU A 191 -4.32 -6.02 15.43
CA LEU A 191 -4.00 -4.60 15.50
C LEU A 191 -4.05 -3.89 14.14
N SER A 192 -4.06 -4.64 13.04
CA SER A 192 -3.99 -4.12 11.67
C SER A 192 -5.34 -3.73 11.07
N GLN A 193 -6.43 -3.86 11.83
CA GLN A 193 -7.78 -3.47 11.43
C GLN A 193 -8.53 -2.85 12.62
N LEU A 194 -9.32 -1.81 12.37
CA LEU A 194 -9.96 -1.02 13.44
C LEU A 194 -10.88 -1.83 14.38
N PRO A 195 -11.75 -2.75 13.90
CA PRO A 195 -12.70 -3.46 14.76
C PRO A 195 -12.06 -4.27 15.89
N THR A 196 -10.91 -4.90 15.62
CA THR A 196 -10.22 -5.74 16.61
C THR A 196 -9.16 -4.98 17.41
N ARG A 197 -8.74 -3.81 16.91
CA ARG A 197 -7.69 -2.98 17.51
C ARG A 197 -8.18 -2.16 18.70
N ARG A 198 -9.34 -1.51 18.56
CA ARG A 198 -9.82 -0.40 19.41
C ARG A 198 -9.69 -0.63 20.91
N PHE A 199 -10.09 -1.80 21.38
CA PHE A 199 -10.07 -2.15 22.80
C PHE A 199 -8.81 -2.93 23.19
N LEU A 200 -8.30 -3.77 22.28
CA LEU A 200 -7.11 -4.60 22.48
C LEU A 200 -5.84 -3.77 22.70
N VAL A 201 -5.64 -2.68 21.94
CA VAL A 201 -4.41 -1.86 22.06
C VAL A 201 -4.27 -1.21 23.44
N VAL A 202 -5.38 -0.86 24.08
CA VAL A 202 -5.38 -0.30 25.44
C VAL A 202 -4.95 -1.37 26.45
N LEU A 203 -5.44 -2.59 26.26
CA LEU A 203 -5.12 -3.75 27.09
C LEU A 203 -3.63 -4.11 26.99
N LEU A 204 -3.08 -4.16 25.78
CA LEU A 204 -1.64 -4.40 25.56
C LEU A 204 -0.75 -3.33 26.20
N LYS A 205 -1.17 -2.06 26.14
CA LYS A 205 -0.45 -0.93 26.76
C LYS A 205 -0.50 -0.96 28.29
N ASP A 206 -1.60 -1.44 28.87
CA ASP A 206 -1.74 -1.59 30.32
C ASP A 206 -0.70 -2.58 30.89
N LEU A 207 -0.45 -3.68 30.18
CA LEU A 207 0.55 -4.68 30.55
C LEU A 207 2.00 -4.31 30.26
N GLN A 208 2.28 -3.19 29.59
CA GLN A 208 3.62 -2.91 29.07
C GLN A 208 4.13 -4.03 28.13
N PHE A 209 3.24 -4.54 27.27
CA PHE A 209 3.55 -5.68 26.39
C PHE A 209 4.75 -5.42 25.47
N GLY A 210 4.85 -4.24 24.87
CA GLY A 210 5.99 -3.83 24.04
C GLY A 210 7.35 -3.90 24.78
N PRO A 211 7.51 -3.23 25.93
CA PRO A 211 8.69 -3.37 26.79
C PRO A 211 9.03 -4.82 27.15
N MET A 212 8.03 -5.63 27.55
CA MET A 212 8.24 -7.04 27.89
C MET A 212 8.75 -7.87 26.71
N LEU A 213 8.25 -7.61 25.50
CA LEU A 213 8.73 -8.28 24.29
C LEU A 213 10.18 -7.94 23.97
N ARG A 214 10.57 -6.67 24.12
CA ARG A 214 11.94 -6.21 23.84
C ARG A 214 12.97 -6.80 24.79
N LEU A 215 12.58 -7.03 26.04
CA LEU A 215 13.43 -7.58 27.10
C LEU A 215 13.23 -9.08 27.29
N SER A 216 12.51 -9.75 26.40
CA SER A 216 12.19 -11.17 26.53
C SER A 216 13.48 -12.02 26.62
N PRO A 217 13.72 -12.72 27.74
CA PRO A 217 14.86 -13.63 27.88
C PRO A 217 14.80 -14.74 26.83
N ARG A 218 13.58 -15.19 26.50
CA ARG A 218 13.36 -16.14 25.41
C ARG A 218 13.93 -15.65 24.10
N VAL A 219 13.52 -14.48 23.65
CA VAL A 219 13.94 -13.91 22.35
C VAL A 219 15.45 -13.70 22.34
N ALA A 220 16.04 -13.29 23.47
CA ALA A 220 17.48 -13.18 23.63
C ALA A 220 18.21 -14.54 23.52
N SER A 221 17.62 -15.61 24.04
CA SER A 221 18.17 -16.97 24.04
C SER A 221 17.99 -17.75 22.72
N LEU A 222 17.22 -17.21 21.76
CA LEU A 222 16.98 -17.89 20.48
C LEU A 222 18.25 -17.94 19.61
N PRO A 223 18.41 -18.98 18.77
CA PRO A 223 19.44 -18.97 17.72
C PRO A 223 19.31 -17.73 16.82
N PRO A 224 20.42 -17.17 16.30
CA PRO A 224 20.42 -15.89 15.56
C PRO A 224 19.35 -15.78 14.47
N ALA A 225 19.15 -16.85 13.69
CA ALA A 225 18.10 -16.94 12.67
C ALA A 225 16.67 -16.79 13.24
N SER A 226 16.36 -17.56 14.29
CA SER A 226 15.06 -17.52 14.96
C SER A 226 14.85 -16.19 15.68
N GLN A 227 15.90 -15.65 16.29
CA GLN A 227 15.92 -14.33 16.90
C GLN A 227 15.61 -13.24 15.87
N HIS A 228 16.26 -13.26 14.72
CA HIS A 228 16.00 -12.32 13.63
C HIS A 228 14.54 -12.40 13.13
N ARG A 229 14.02 -13.62 12.94
CA ARG A 229 12.62 -13.84 12.55
C ARG A 229 11.63 -13.25 13.57
N VAL A 230 11.86 -13.49 14.86
CA VAL A 230 11.00 -12.96 15.91
C VAL A 230 11.16 -11.44 16.03
N ALA A 231 12.38 -10.91 15.92
CA ALA A 231 12.65 -9.46 15.93
C ALA A 231 11.90 -8.73 14.81
N LEU A 232 11.88 -9.30 13.61
CA LEU A 232 11.11 -8.81 12.47
C LEU A 232 9.59 -8.71 12.77
N LEU A 233 9.02 -9.70 13.47
CA LEU A 233 7.61 -9.69 13.89
C LEU A 233 7.37 -8.72 15.05
N VAL A 234 8.30 -8.62 16.00
CA VAL A 234 8.24 -7.65 17.10
C VAL A 234 8.25 -6.22 16.54
N GLU A 235 9.13 -5.89 15.60
CA GLU A 235 9.16 -4.58 14.94
C GLU A 235 7.84 -4.25 14.23
N ARG A 236 7.22 -5.25 13.58
CA ARG A 236 5.89 -5.09 12.98
C ARG A 236 4.82 -4.83 14.05
N TYR A 237 4.81 -5.62 15.13
CA TYR A 237 3.90 -5.42 16.25
C TYR A 237 4.04 -4.01 16.85
N LEU A 238 5.27 -3.57 17.13
CA LEU A 238 5.56 -2.26 17.70
C LEU A 238 5.13 -1.11 16.77
N THR A 239 5.28 -1.30 15.46
CA THR A 239 4.78 -0.38 14.45
C THR A 239 3.26 -0.27 14.50
N LEU A 240 2.57 -1.41 14.62
CA LEU A 240 1.11 -1.46 14.67
C LEU A 240 0.57 -0.91 15.99
N GLU A 241 1.12 -1.28 17.15
CA GLU A 241 0.66 -0.77 18.46
C GLU A 241 0.69 0.77 18.55
N ASN A 242 1.62 1.38 17.82
CA ASN A 242 1.86 2.82 17.80
C ASN A 242 1.54 3.48 16.45
N PHE A 243 0.74 2.79 15.63
CA PHE A 243 0.31 3.31 14.34
C PHE A 243 -0.36 4.68 14.50
N GLU A 244 -0.12 5.58 13.54
CA GLU A 244 -0.50 7.00 13.58
C GLU A 244 -1.98 7.20 13.22
N VAL A 245 -2.87 6.52 13.94
CA VAL A 245 -4.34 6.57 13.80
C VAL A 245 -4.98 6.81 15.16
N ASP A 246 -6.12 7.50 15.19
CA ASP A 246 -6.98 7.56 16.36
C ASP A 246 -7.83 6.29 16.47
N ASP A 247 -7.65 5.54 17.57
CA ASP A 247 -8.24 4.21 17.73
C ASP A 247 -9.78 4.22 17.85
N GLN A 248 -10.41 5.37 18.13
CA GLN A 248 -11.87 5.48 18.32
C GLN A 248 -12.60 5.98 17.07
N SER A 249 -12.06 7.01 16.42
CA SER A 249 -12.60 7.62 15.21
C SER A 249 -12.11 6.95 13.93
N GLY A 250 -10.96 6.25 13.97
CA GLY A 250 -10.32 5.66 12.80
C GLY A 250 -9.62 6.68 11.90
N LEU A 251 -9.56 7.97 12.30
CA LEU A 251 -8.93 9.01 11.50
C LEU A 251 -7.40 8.96 11.63
N PRO A 252 -6.64 9.17 10.54
CA PRO A 252 -5.19 9.29 10.62
C PRO A 252 -4.80 10.50 11.47
N LEU A 253 -3.68 10.43 12.18
CA LEU A 253 -3.13 11.53 12.97
C LEU A 253 -2.31 12.48 12.08
N GLY A 254 -2.50 13.79 12.25
CA GLY A 254 -1.70 14.79 11.53
C GLY A 254 -0.31 14.98 12.15
N PRO A 255 0.70 15.48 11.40
CA PRO A 255 2.05 15.74 11.91
C PRO A 255 2.11 16.51 13.23
N ALA A 256 1.30 17.56 13.39
CA ALA A 256 1.23 18.34 14.63
C ALA A 256 0.68 17.51 15.81
N GLN A 257 -0.33 16.68 15.60
CA GLN A 257 -0.88 15.80 16.63
C GLN A 257 0.08 14.67 16.98
N ILE A 258 0.79 14.12 15.99
CA ILE A 258 1.85 13.13 16.22
C ILE A 258 2.96 13.75 17.09
N LYS A 259 3.40 14.99 16.77
CA LYS A 259 4.39 15.72 17.57
C LYS A 259 3.86 16.02 18.98
N ALA A 260 2.63 16.52 19.10
CA ALA A 260 1.99 16.84 20.36
C ALA A 260 1.88 15.61 21.26
N ARG A 261 1.34 14.48 20.75
CA ARG A 261 1.20 13.22 21.51
C ARG A 261 2.53 12.68 22.02
N LYS A 262 3.62 12.91 21.28
CA LYS A 262 4.98 12.52 21.68
C LYS A 262 5.51 13.41 22.81
N LEU A 263 5.42 14.72 22.64
CA LEU A 263 5.97 15.68 23.60
C LEU A 263 5.11 15.83 24.86
N GLU A 264 3.81 15.61 24.77
CA GLU A 264 2.86 15.73 25.88
C GLU A 264 3.22 14.77 27.02
N ARG A 265 3.69 13.56 26.71
CA ARG A 265 4.06 12.60 27.74
C ARG A 265 5.35 12.99 28.47
N VAL A 266 6.33 13.51 27.74
CA VAL A 266 7.55 14.07 28.34
C VAL A 266 7.18 15.28 29.19
N ALA A 267 6.39 16.21 28.67
CA ALA A 267 5.94 17.39 29.42
C ALA A 267 5.10 17.03 30.67
N LEU A 268 4.29 15.97 30.60
CA LEU A 268 3.58 15.45 31.77
C LEU A 268 4.57 14.89 32.81
N LEU A 269 5.57 14.12 32.38
CA LEU A 269 6.63 13.63 33.24
C LEU A 269 7.39 14.77 33.93
N GLN A 270 7.74 15.82 33.20
CA GLN A 270 8.42 17.01 33.73
C GLN A 270 7.57 17.75 34.77
N ARG A 271 6.27 17.96 34.48
CA ARG A 271 5.34 18.61 35.43
C ARG A 271 5.18 17.81 36.71
N VAL A 272 5.03 16.48 36.59
CA VAL A 272 4.94 15.59 37.75
C VAL A 272 6.25 15.60 38.53
N ALA A 273 7.40 15.51 37.86
CA ALA A 273 8.70 15.58 38.52
C ALA A 273 8.92 16.89 39.26
N TYR A 274 8.57 18.04 38.66
CA TYR A 274 8.64 19.33 39.34
C TYR A 274 7.78 19.36 40.61
N LYS A 275 6.54 18.88 40.52
CA LYS A 275 5.63 18.84 41.65
C LYS A 275 6.12 17.92 42.77
N GLU A 276 6.50 16.70 42.45
CA GLU A 276 6.78 15.65 43.44
C GLU A 276 8.23 15.66 43.95
N LEU A 277 9.18 16.17 43.16
CA LEU A 277 10.62 16.16 43.52
C LEU A 277 11.18 17.54 43.89
N LYS A 278 10.54 18.64 43.48
CA LYS A 278 11.00 20.01 43.80
C LYS A 278 10.05 20.78 44.73
N LEU A 279 8.74 20.57 44.63
CA LEU A 279 7.76 21.27 45.48
C LEU A 279 7.36 20.49 46.73
N ASP A 280 7.51 19.15 46.75
CA ASP A 280 7.17 18.30 47.89
C ASP A 280 8.39 17.48 48.37
N PRO A 281 9.17 18.00 49.33
CA PRO A 281 10.37 17.33 49.83
C PRO A 281 10.07 15.96 50.50
N ASN A 282 8.86 15.77 51.02
CA ASN A 282 8.48 14.55 51.72
C ASN A 282 8.14 13.42 50.75
N ALA A 283 7.57 13.75 49.58
CA ALA A 283 7.29 12.77 48.53
C ALA A 283 8.60 12.23 47.90
N ALA A 284 9.60 13.09 47.70
CA ALA A 284 10.94 12.68 47.29
C ALA A 284 11.58 11.76 48.34
N ALA A 285 11.59 12.16 49.62
CA ALA A 285 12.17 11.37 50.70
C ALA A 285 11.56 9.96 50.86
N ALA A 286 10.26 9.80 50.58
CA ALA A 286 9.57 8.52 50.66
C ALA A 286 9.89 7.55 49.50
N ALA A 287 10.41 8.05 48.37
CA ALA A 287 10.75 7.26 47.19
C ALA A 287 12.24 6.93 47.07
N LEU A 288 13.08 7.49 47.96
CA LEU A 288 14.52 7.31 48.00
C LEU A 288 14.90 6.09 48.84
N THR A 289 15.82 5.28 48.35
CA THR A 289 16.54 4.31 49.19
C THR A 289 17.64 5.01 49.99
N GLN A 290 18.23 4.35 51.00
CA GLN A 290 19.36 4.90 51.77
C GLN A 290 20.57 5.24 50.87
N ASP A 291 20.81 4.46 49.81
CA ASP A 291 21.90 4.70 48.86
C ASP A 291 21.63 5.88 47.90
N ASP A 292 20.36 6.12 47.53
CA ASP A 292 19.95 7.22 46.64
C ASP A 292 20.13 8.61 47.30
N ALA A 293 19.99 8.67 48.63
CA ALA A 293 20.13 9.91 49.39
C ALA A 293 21.57 10.45 49.41
N ASP A 294 22.58 9.56 49.30
CA ASP A 294 24.01 9.89 49.29
C ASP A 294 24.53 10.22 47.87
N ALA A 295 23.77 9.90 46.80
CA ALA A 295 24.22 9.94 45.41
C ALA A 295 24.12 11.30 44.69
N GLY A 296 23.57 12.34 45.32
CA GLY A 296 23.49 13.68 44.72
C GLY A 296 22.57 13.77 43.48
N LEU A 297 21.27 13.48 43.67
CA LEU A 297 20.24 13.42 42.62
C LEU A 297 19.82 14.77 42.00
N GLU A 298 20.15 15.88 42.66
CA GLU A 298 19.75 17.24 42.25
C GLU A 298 20.01 17.53 40.76
N PRO A 299 21.18 17.20 40.17
CA PRO A 299 21.46 17.46 38.75
C PRO A 299 20.59 16.64 37.80
N ALA A 300 20.24 15.40 38.18
CA ALA A 300 19.36 14.54 37.38
C ALA A 300 17.92 15.05 37.42
N ILE A 301 17.45 15.49 38.58
CA ILE A 301 16.13 16.11 38.74
C ILE A 301 16.04 17.41 37.94
N ASP A 302 17.07 18.27 38.02
CA ASP A 302 17.13 19.51 37.25
C ASP A 302 17.17 19.23 35.74
N ALA A 303 17.94 18.23 35.31
CA ALA A 303 17.97 17.80 33.92
C ALA A 303 16.60 17.30 33.44
N LEU A 304 15.86 16.53 34.26
CA LEU A 304 14.50 16.11 33.94
C LEU A 304 13.56 17.32 33.82
N VAL A 305 13.54 18.19 34.82
CA VAL A 305 12.54 19.25 34.95
C VAL A 305 12.77 20.40 33.96
N PHE A 306 14.01 20.87 33.81
CA PHE A 306 14.31 22.14 33.14
C PHE A 306 14.84 21.99 31.72
N SER A 307 15.20 20.78 31.28
CA SER A 307 15.59 20.55 29.89
C SER A 307 14.42 20.72 28.92
N SER A 308 14.72 21.09 27.67
CA SER A 308 13.70 21.06 26.61
C SER A 308 13.12 19.65 26.45
N ALA A 309 11.80 19.53 26.28
CA ALA A 309 11.16 18.24 26.05
C ALA A 309 11.68 17.52 24.79
N GLU A 310 12.08 18.27 23.75
CA GLU A 310 12.70 17.70 22.54
C GLU A 310 14.07 17.08 22.84
N GLY A 311 14.97 17.81 23.51
CA GLY A 311 16.28 17.27 23.89
C GLY A 311 16.17 16.10 24.88
N LEU A 312 15.21 16.18 25.82
CA LEU A 312 14.97 15.11 26.78
C LEU A 312 14.43 13.85 26.12
N SER A 313 13.73 13.94 24.98
CA SER A 313 13.17 12.78 24.29
C SER A 313 14.20 11.91 23.55
N ASP A 314 15.48 12.29 23.55
CA ASP A 314 16.55 11.46 22.98
C ASP A 314 16.76 10.15 23.76
N ARG A 315 16.97 9.03 23.05
CA ARG A 315 17.10 7.70 23.67
C ARG A 315 18.28 7.63 24.64
N ALA A 316 19.43 8.19 24.27
CA ALA A 316 20.63 8.15 25.10
C ALA A 316 20.53 9.12 26.28
N ALA A 317 19.85 10.25 26.11
CA ALA A 317 19.54 11.18 27.21
C ALA A 317 18.61 10.54 28.25
N LEU A 318 17.47 9.98 27.84
CA LEU A 318 16.53 9.31 28.75
C LEU A 318 17.15 8.11 29.45
N LYS A 319 17.98 7.33 28.76
CA LYS A 319 18.64 6.16 29.36
C LYS A 319 19.60 6.59 30.48
N ARG A 320 20.39 7.64 30.26
CA ARG A 320 21.27 8.20 31.30
C ARG A 320 20.48 8.79 32.46
N LEU A 321 19.37 9.45 32.17
CA LEU A 321 18.50 10.03 33.17
C LEU A 321 17.83 8.96 34.05
N ALA A 322 17.27 7.91 33.44
CA ALA A 322 16.65 6.81 34.17
C ALA A 322 17.66 6.15 35.14
N ALA A 323 18.86 5.85 34.65
CA ALA A 323 19.94 5.31 35.47
C ALA A 323 20.36 6.25 36.62
N SER A 324 20.32 7.58 36.40
CA SER A 324 20.70 8.57 37.42
C SER A 324 19.62 8.79 38.48
N LEU A 325 18.34 8.66 38.11
CA LEU A 325 17.20 8.82 39.04
C LEU A 325 16.97 7.58 39.90
N GLY A 326 17.46 6.42 39.45
CA GLY A 326 17.24 5.17 40.13
C GLY A 326 15.81 4.63 39.99
N PRO A 327 15.62 3.33 40.26
CA PRO A 327 14.36 2.64 39.98
C PRO A 327 13.18 3.10 40.84
N GLY A 328 13.42 3.53 42.09
CA GLY A 328 12.38 4.00 43.01
C GLY A 328 11.68 5.25 42.47
N ILE A 329 12.47 6.26 42.10
CA ILE A 329 11.95 7.51 41.53
C ILE A 329 11.29 7.25 40.17
N VAL A 330 11.93 6.48 39.29
CA VAL A 330 11.37 6.15 37.97
C VAL A 330 10.01 5.46 38.11
N THR A 331 9.89 4.49 39.01
CA THR A 331 8.62 3.80 39.28
C THR A 331 7.53 4.77 39.76
N MET A 332 7.84 5.61 40.75
CA MET A 332 6.91 6.63 41.24
C MET A 332 6.42 7.53 40.11
N LEU A 333 7.33 8.09 39.32
CA LEU A 333 7.00 9.00 38.23
C LEU A 333 6.12 8.31 37.19
N LEU A 334 6.48 7.08 36.76
CA LEU A 334 5.72 6.29 35.78
C LEU A 334 4.30 5.96 36.27
N ARG A 335 4.10 5.72 37.57
CA ARG A 335 2.76 5.52 38.17
C ARG A 335 1.94 6.81 38.16
N LYS A 336 2.55 7.94 38.53
CA LYS A 336 1.91 9.26 38.58
C LYS A 336 1.50 9.78 37.21
N VAL A 337 2.24 9.43 36.15
CA VAL A 337 1.86 9.74 34.75
C VAL A 337 0.95 8.68 34.12
N HIS A 338 0.47 7.71 34.89
CA HIS A 338 -0.42 6.62 34.45
C HIS A 338 0.16 5.76 33.30
N VAL A 339 1.49 5.67 33.20
CA VAL A 339 2.16 4.68 32.35
C VAL A 339 2.10 3.33 33.04
N LEU A 340 2.45 3.27 34.32
CA LEU A 340 2.22 2.11 35.17
C LEU A 340 0.91 2.28 35.97
N PRO A 341 0.21 1.18 36.31
CA PRO A 341 -0.91 1.24 37.23
C PRO A 341 -0.47 1.75 38.60
N ALA A 342 -1.31 2.56 39.26
CA ALA A 342 -1.01 3.17 40.55
C ALA A 342 -0.74 2.13 41.65
N GLU A 343 -1.55 1.07 41.65
CA GLU A 343 -1.37 -0.14 42.44
C GLU A 343 -1.59 -1.33 41.51
N VAL A 344 -0.76 -2.35 41.67
CA VAL A 344 -0.95 -3.62 40.98
C VAL A 344 -1.66 -4.55 41.94
N ASP A 345 -2.96 -4.74 41.74
CA ASP A 345 -3.78 -5.64 42.57
C ASP A 345 -3.16 -7.04 42.64
N ASP A 346 -2.78 -7.49 43.83
CA ASP A 346 -2.07 -8.77 44.05
C ASP A 346 -2.88 -9.99 43.65
N GLU A 347 -4.22 -9.89 43.69
CA GLU A 347 -5.15 -10.95 43.31
C GLU A 347 -5.45 -10.95 41.80
N SER A 348 -5.09 -9.88 41.08
CA SER A 348 -5.36 -9.78 39.65
C SER A 348 -4.48 -10.75 38.86
N ALA A 349 -5.08 -11.80 38.28
CA ALA A 349 -4.38 -12.71 37.37
C ALA A 349 -3.87 -11.99 36.11
N TRP A 350 -4.58 -10.95 35.65
CA TRP A 350 -4.21 -10.14 34.49
C TRP A 350 -2.84 -9.47 34.67
N HIS A 351 -2.60 -8.79 35.78
CA HIS A 351 -1.35 -8.09 36.03
C HIS A 351 -0.21 -8.97 36.56
N ALA A 352 -0.40 -10.28 36.72
CA ALA A 352 0.64 -11.17 37.23
C ALA A 352 1.98 -11.09 36.46
N PRO A 353 2.02 -11.00 35.11
CA PRO A 353 3.27 -10.80 34.38
C PRO A 353 3.94 -9.46 34.70
N LEU A 354 3.14 -8.39 34.87
CA LEU A 354 3.65 -7.07 35.23
C LEU A 354 4.16 -7.03 36.67
N ARG A 355 3.46 -7.69 37.61
CA ARG A 355 3.96 -7.86 38.98
C ARG A 355 5.31 -8.54 38.99
N ARG A 356 5.47 -9.66 38.27
CA ARG A 356 6.77 -10.36 38.18
C ARG A 356 7.87 -9.45 37.65
N ALA A 357 7.60 -8.70 36.58
CA ALA A 357 8.56 -7.76 36.01
C ALA A 357 8.91 -6.57 36.94
N LEU A 358 8.09 -6.30 37.96
CA LEU A 358 8.29 -5.22 38.94
C LEU A 358 8.76 -5.70 40.33
N ALA A 359 8.61 -6.99 40.65
CA ALA A 359 8.80 -7.56 41.99
C ALA A 359 10.21 -8.10 42.27
N ASP A 360 10.95 -8.49 41.23
CA ASP A 360 12.40 -8.64 41.36
C ASP A 360 12.94 -7.22 41.58
N ASP A 361 13.65 -6.94 42.70
CA ASP A 361 14.13 -5.63 43.18
C ASP A 361 14.70 -4.73 42.06
N ALA A 362 13.76 -4.13 41.34
CA ALA A 362 13.87 -3.33 40.14
C ALA A 362 15.04 -3.69 39.22
N ASP A 363 14.80 -4.59 38.27
CA ASP A 363 15.61 -4.68 37.07
C ASP A 363 15.52 -3.31 36.36
N ASP A 364 16.50 -2.44 36.64
CA ASP A 364 16.63 -1.08 36.11
C ASP A 364 16.42 -1.08 34.59
N ALA A 365 16.79 -2.20 33.94
CA ALA A 365 16.52 -2.50 32.55
C ALA A 365 15.02 -2.40 32.15
N PHE A 366 14.09 -2.99 32.92
CA PHE A 366 12.66 -2.97 32.60
C PHE A 366 12.07 -1.58 32.76
N LEU A 367 12.31 -0.91 33.89
CA LEU A 367 11.81 0.44 34.14
C LEU A 367 12.41 1.45 33.16
N THR A 368 13.71 1.33 32.88
CA THR A 368 14.39 2.11 31.85
C THR A 368 13.76 1.86 30.49
N GLU A 369 13.53 0.62 30.07
CA GLU A 369 12.90 0.35 28.78
C GLU A 369 11.44 0.83 28.74
N VAL A 370 10.66 0.76 29.82
CA VAL A 370 9.31 1.35 29.88
C VAL A 370 9.37 2.87 29.69
N MET A 371 10.29 3.55 30.39
CA MET A 371 10.48 5.00 30.24
C MET A 371 10.92 5.36 28.81
N LEU A 372 11.89 4.64 28.26
CA LEU A 372 12.34 4.79 26.86
C LEU A 372 11.21 4.51 25.88
N TYR A 373 10.42 3.47 26.11
CA TYR A 373 9.31 3.10 25.24
C TYR A 373 8.31 4.24 25.14
N HIS A 374 7.93 4.85 26.26
CA HIS A 374 6.83 5.81 26.29
C HIS A 374 7.23 7.27 26.07
N CYS A 375 8.49 7.62 26.34
CA CYS A 375 8.98 9.01 26.32
C CYS A 375 10.00 9.30 25.20
N CYS A 376 10.61 8.28 24.60
CA CYS A 376 11.60 8.49 23.53
C CYS A 376 10.95 8.97 22.23
N LYS A 377 11.67 9.84 21.50
CA LYS A 377 11.31 10.23 20.14
C LYS A 377 11.30 8.98 19.24
N ARG A 378 10.20 8.81 18.51
CA ARG A 378 10.06 7.75 17.50
C ARG A 378 9.98 8.37 16.12
N ALA A 379 10.63 7.72 15.15
CA ALA A 379 10.49 8.09 13.77
C ALA A 379 9.01 7.98 13.34
N THR A 380 8.49 8.99 12.67
CA THR A 380 7.14 8.91 12.07
C THR A 380 7.11 7.86 10.98
N LEU A 381 5.92 7.39 10.59
CA LEU A 381 5.81 6.46 9.46
C LEU A 381 6.42 7.05 8.18
N LEU A 382 6.26 8.37 7.99
CA LEU A 382 6.83 9.11 6.87
C LEU A 382 8.36 9.20 6.91
N GLU A 383 8.94 9.47 8.09
CA GLU A 383 10.40 9.50 8.28
C GLU A 383 11.01 8.12 7.99
N ARG A 384 10.34 7.05 8.45
CA ARG A 384 10.80 5.67 8.22
C ARG A 384 10.83 5.31 6.75
N ILE A 385 9.77 5.58 6.00
CA ILE A 385 9.75 5.25 4.57
C ILE A 385 10.77 6.08 3.78
N SER A 386 10.95 7.34 4.15
CA SER A 386 11.92 8.23 3.48
C SER A 386 13.36 7.79 3.71
N ALA A 387 13.65 7.22 4.88
CA ALA A 387 14.95 6.67 5.24
C ALA A 387 15.16 5.20 4.82
N THR A 388 14.16 4.55 4.21
CA THR A 388 14.29 3.14 3.77
C THR A 388 14.92 3.06 2.38
N PRO A 389 15.98 2.26 2.18
CA PRO A 389 16.53 1.98 0.85
C PRO A 389 15.46 1.42 -0.11
N VAL A 390 15.50 1.86 -1.37
CA VAL A 390 14.58 1.38 -2.40
C VAL A 390 15.07 0.05 -2.98
N PHE A 391 16.38 -0.08 -3.20
CA PHE A 391 16.96 -1.29 -3.79
C PHE A 391 17.19 -2.38 -2.74
N PRO A 392 16.94 -3.66 -3.08
CA PRO A 392 17.26 -4.77 -2.21
C PRO A 392 18.78 -5.00 -2.13
N THR A 393 19.27 -5.34 -0.95
CA THR A 393 20.65 -5.77 -0.69
C THR A 393 20.75 -7.29 -0.61
N GLU A 394 21.96 -7.82 -0.58
CA GLU A 394 22.25 -9.25 -0.37
C GLU A 394 21.52 -9.84 0.85
N GLY A 395 21.42 -9.09 1.95
CA GLY A 395 20.73 -9.52 3.16
C GLY A 395 19.22 -9.71 2.95
N MET A 396 18.58 -8.81 2.19
CA MET A 396 17.16 -8.95 1.83
C MET A 396 16.93 -10.06 0.81
N LEU A 397 17.75 -10.10 -0.26
CA LEU A 397 17.58 -11.03 -1.37
C LEU A 397 17.59 -12.48 -0.89
N TYR A 398 18.51 -12.84 0.00
CA TYR A 398 18.69 -14.21 0.45
C TYR A 398 18.14 -14.47 1.87
N SER A 399 17.25 -13.60 2.37
CA SER A 399 16.56 -13.80 3.65
C SER A 399 15.44 -14.85 3.55
N PRO A 400 15.50 -15.97 4.29
CA PRO A 400 14.50 -17.04 4.22
C PRO A 400 13.15 -16.67 4.88
N PHE A 401 13.08 -15.56 5.61
CA PHE A 401 11.88 -15.12 6.33
C PHE A 401 11.09 -14.02 5.59
N GLN A 402 11.74 -13.39 4.61
CA GLN A 402 11.15 -12.32 3.79
C GLN A 402 10.91 -12.78 2.35
N ILE A 403 11.81 -13.61 1.79
CA ILE A 403 11.70 -14.10 0.42
C ILE A 403 11.72 -15.63 0.42
N PRO A 404 10.60 -16.30 0.10
CA PRO A 404 10.52 -17.76 0.08
C PRO A 404 11.61 -18.38 -0.79
N ASP A 405 12.27 -19.44 -0.32
CA ASP A 405 13.27 -20.17 -1.09
C ASP A 405 12.61 -21.05 -2.18
N PRO A 406 12.88 -20.85 -3.48
CA PRO A 406 12.38 -21.69 -4.54
C PRO A 406 13.04 -23.08 -4.55
N LEU A 407 14.26 -23.24 -4.00
CA LEU A 407 14.96 -24.53 -3.99
C LEU A 407 14.29 -25.57 -3.08
N HIS A 408 13.44 -25.15 -2.13
CA HIS A 408 12.57 -26.06 -1.38
C HIS A 408 11.28 -26.43 -2.14
N SER A 409 10.89 -25.66 -3.15
CA SER A 409 9.74 -25.92 -4.03
C SER A 409 10.12 -26.71 -5.29
N LEU A 410 11.38 -26.66 -5.70
CA LEU A 410 11.91 -27.33 -6.88
C LEU A 410 12.58 -28.65 -6.49
N ALA A 411 11.79 -29.60 -6.01
CA ALA A 411 12.14 -31.01 -6.23
C ALA A 411 12.14 -31.24 -7.75
N VAL A 412 13.34 -31.33 -8.33
CA VAL A 412 13.54 -31.73 -9.72
C VAL A 412 12.77 -33.04 -9.97
N PRO A 413 11.88 -33.12 -10.98
CA PRO A 413 11.25 -34.38 -11.36
C PRO A 413 12.33 -35.35 -11.86
N GLY A 414 12.84 -36.22 -11.00
CA GLY A 414 13.82 -37.24 -11.40
C GLY A 414 14.76 -37.76 -10.32
N GLU A 415 15.03 -37.04 -9.24
CA GLU A 415 15.98 -37.51 -8.22
C GLU A 415 15.31 -38.40 -7.16
N LYS A 416 15.26 -39.70 -7.45
CA LYS A 416 14.96 -40.74 -6.45
C LYS A 416 16.14 -40.92 -5.48
N LYS A 417 16.40 -39.97 -4.58
CA LYS A 417 17.25 -40.23 -3.41
C LYS A 417 16.37 -40.37 -2.17
N ARG A 418 16.22 -41.64 -1.76
CA ARG A 418 15.73 -42.07 -0.45
C ARG A 418 16.50 -41.32 0.66
N ARG A 419 15.92 -40.26 1.22
CA ARG A 419 16.29 -39.82 2.57
C ARG A 419 15.35 -40.51 3.55
N ARG A 420 15.94 -41.47 4.28
CA ARG A 420 15.36 -42.12 5.47
C ARG A 420 15.42 -41.11 6.61
N GLY A 421 14.27 -40.89 7.27
CA GLY A 421 14.18 -40.36 8.63
C GLY A 421 14.35 -38.85 8.77
N GLY A 422 13.27 -38.18 9.20
CA GLY A 422 13.30 -36.90 9.89
C GLY A 422 13.60 -35.66 9.04
N ALA A 423 12.72 -34.67 9.16
CA ALA A 423 12.90 -33.28 8.76
C ALA A 423 12.55 -32.90 7.30
N PHE A 424 11.71 -31.87 7.21
CA PHE A 424 11.40 -31.04 6.03
C PHE A 424 10.41 -31.54 4.96
N ALA A 425 9.29 -32.13 5.38
CA ALA A 425 8.08 -32.23 4.54
C ALA A 425 6.79 -31.72 5.24
N GLY A 426 6.92 -31.02 6.37
CA GLY A 426 5.78 -30.57 7.17
C GLY A 426 5.98 -29.19 7.76
N THR A 427 5.81 -28.14 6.95
CA THR A 427 5.30 -26.82 7.38
C THR A 427 5.14 -25.91 6.15
N ARG A 428 4.06 -26.12 5.39
CA ARG A 428 3.46 -25.05 4.55
C ARG A 428 2.87 -23.89 5.39
N THR A 429 3.06 -23.95 6.71
CA THR A 429 2.49 -23.09 7.76
C THR A 429 3.54 -22.21 8.47
N LYS A 430 4.78 -22.08 7.95
CA LYS A 430 5.74 -21.10 8.50
C LYS A 430 5.18 -19.68 8.24
N SER A 431 4.69 -19.04 9.31
CA SER A 431 4.29 -17.63 9.30
C SER A 431 5.44 -16.76 8.78
N MET A 432 5.22 -16.09 7.65
CA MET A 432 6.19 -15.16 7.07
C MET A 432 5.93 -13.77 7.63
N ASN A 433 6.99 -12.97 7.86
CA ASN A 433 6.81 -11.58 8.25
C ASN A 433 6.46 -10.70 7.04
N LEU A 434 5.35 -11.03 6.37
CA LEU A 434 4.84 -10.29 5.22
C LEU A 434 3.61 -9.49 5.64
N PRO A 435 3.54 -8.20 5.24
CA PRO A 435 2.28 -7.48 5.26
C PRO A 435 1.20 -8.26 4.51
N LYS A 436 -0.05 -8.18 4.97
CA LYS A 436 -1.18 -8.87 4.35
C LYS A 436 -2.10 -7.86 3.70
N LEU A 437 -2.50 -8.12 2.46
CA LEU A 437 -3.59 -7.40 1.81
C LEU A 437 -4.89 -8.12 2.18
N GLY A 438 -5.57 -7.59 3.20
CA GLY A 438 -6.90 -8.03 3.59
C GLY A 438 -7.97 -7.13 2.99
N LEU A 439 -9.19 -7.24 3.48
CA LEU A 439 -10.29 -6.36 3.07
C LEU A 439 -10.25 -5.01 3.78
N ALA A 440 -9.64 -4.94 4.98
CA ALA A 440 -9.62 -3.74 5.81
C ALA A 440 -8.20 -3.21 6.10
N TYR A 441 -8.07 -1.89 6.19
CA TYR A 441 -6.80 -1.18 6.44
C TYR A 441 -6.99 -0.06 7.46
N LEU A 442 -5.99 0.26 8.29
CA LEU A 442 -6.13 1.32 9.30
C LEU A 442 -6.27 2.73 8.70
N SER A 443 -5.65 2.95 7.55
CA SER A 443 -5.70 4.21 6.80
C SER A 443 -5.19 4.00 5.38
N VAL A 444 -5.30 5.01 4.52
CA VAL A 444 -4.67 5.00 3.18
C VAL A 444 -3.15 4.80 3.28
N HIS A 445 -2.53 5.38 4.31
CA HIS A 445 -1.10 5.24 4.53
C HIS A 445 -0.72 3.80 4.90
N ASP A 446 -1.55 3.10 5.68
CA ASP A 446 -1.37 1.67 5.98
C ASP A 446 -1.43 0.84 4.68
N TYR A 447 -2.47 1.03 3.86
CA TYR A 447 -2.59 0.37 2.56
C TYR A 447 -1.32 0.57 1.70
N LEU A 448 -0.88 1.82 1.52
CA LEU A 448 0.29 2.15 0.73
C LEU A 448 1.58 1.55 1.29
N MET A 449 1.76 1.52 2.61
CA MET A 449 2.92 0.90 3.25
C MET A 449 2.96 -0.62 3.03
N ARG A 450 1.81 -1.31 3.15
CA ARG A 450 1.73 -2.75 2.87
C ARG A 450 2.01 -3.04 1.40
N SER A 451 1.42 -2.27 0.50
CA SER A 451 1.66 -2.37 -0.94
C SER A 451 3.11 -2.10 -1.31
N TYR A 452 3.74 -1.09 -0.71
CA TYR A 452 5.16 -0.78 -0.90
C TYR A 452 6.04 -1.99 -0.53
N ALA A 453 5.86 -2.50 0.69
CA ALA A 453 6.69 -3.58 1.20
C ALA A 453 6.49 -4.89 0.42
N LEU A 454 5.25 -5.24 0.05
CA LEU A 454 4.97 -6.42 -0.77
C LEU A 454 5.56 -6.31 -2.17
N TYR A 455 5.39 -5.15 -2.82
CA TYR A 455 5.93 -4.93 -4.15
C TYR A 455 7.46 -4.88 -4.14
N GLN A 456 8.07 -4.35 -3.08
CA GLN A 456 9.51 -4.41 -2.88
C GLN A 456 9.99 -5.86 -2.78
N LEU A 457 9.32 -6.69 -1.98
CA LEU A 457 9.69 -8.11 -1.81
C LEU A 457 9.46 -8.94 -3.07
N GLU A 458 8.38 -8.70 -3.82
CA GLU A 458 8.14 -9.30 -5.12
C GLU A 458 9.25 -8.93 -6.11
N SER A 459 9.62 -7.65 -6.18
CA SER A 459 10.72 -7.21 -7.04
C SER A 459 12.07 -7.78 -6.61
N ALA A 460 12.30 -7.92 -5.31
CA ALA A 460 13.49 -8.53 -4.74
C ALA A 460 13.59 -10.02 -5.08
N TYR A 461 12.47 -10.74 -5.13
CA TYR A 461 12.43 -12.12 -5.61
C TYR A 461 12.95 -12.23 -7.05
N GLY A 462 12.42 -11.42 -7.97
CA GLY A 462 12.87 -11.42 -9.36
C GLY A 462 14.33 -10.98 -9.51
N ILE A 463 14.78 -10.00 -8.71
CA ILE A 463 16.18 -9.58 -8.67
C ILE A 463 17.09 -10.71 -8.16
N ARG A 464 16.66 -11.50 -7.17
CA ARG A 464 17.43 -12.64 -6.68
C ARG A 464 17.66 -13.67 -7.78
N GLU A 465 16.62 -14.00 -8.56
CA GLU A 465 16.75 -14.95 -9.67
C GLU A 465 17.77 -14.47 -10.70
N ASP A 466 17.63 -13.20 -11.10
CA ASP A 466 18.52 -12.52 -12.03
C ASP A 466 19.98 -12.51 -11.52
N VAL A 467 20.21 -12.09 -10.26
CA VAL A 467 21.55 -12.04 -9.64
C VAL A 467 22.15 -13.44 -9.53
N THR A 468 21.35 -14.44 -9.17
CA THR A 468 21.78 -15.83 -9.05
C THR A 468 22.20 -16.40 -10.40
N GLU A 469 21.45 -16.10 -11.46
CA GLU A 469 21.82 -16.51 -12.82
C GLU A 469 23.13 -15.85 -13.27
N VAL A 470 23.29 -14.55 -13.04
CA VAL A 470 24.52 -13.82 -13.38
C VAL A 470 25.71 -14.38 -12.61
N ALA A 471 25.61 -14.56 -11.30
CA ALA A 471 26.69 -15.09 -10.48
C ALA A 471 27.18 -16.47 -10.99
N ARG A 472 26.24 -17.38 -11.31
CA ARG A 472 26.56 -18.71 -11.88
C ARG A 472 27.24 -18.64 -13.23
N ARG A 473 26.79 -17.74 -14.12
CA ARG A 473 27.34 -17.58 -15.48
C ARG A 473 28.70 -16.90 -15.50
N MET A 474 28.96 -15.97 -14.59
CA MET A 474 30.21 -15.21 -14.54
C MET A 474 31.39 -16.07 -14.09
N GLN A 475 31.15 -17.12 -13.28
CA GLN A 475 32.17 -18.08 -12.82
C GLN A 475 33.41 -17.38 -12.25
N ALA A 476 33.21 -16.65 -11.14
CA ALA A 476 34.27 -15.92 -10.45
C ALA A 476 35.32 -16.88 -9.88
N LEU A 477 36.61 -16.57 -10.06
CA LEU A 477 37.76 -17.29 -9.52
C LEU A 477 38.76 -16.30 -8.92
N VAL A 478 39.49 -16.72 -7.88
CA VAL A 478 40.63 -15.94 -7.40
C VAL A 478 41.81 -16.12 -8.38
N ASP A 479 42.39 -15.00 -8.80
CA ASP A 479 43.59 -14.97 -9.64
C ASP A 479 44.88 -15.15 -8.81
N HIS A 480 46.03 -15.27 -9.49
CA HIS A 480 47.33 -15.46 -8.83
C HIS A 480 47.78 -14.25 -7.98
N ALA A 481 47.16 -13.08 -8.14
CA ALA A 481 47.44 -11.87 -7.39
C ALA A 481 46.45 -11.66 -6.22
N GLY A 482 45.52 -12.59 -5.99
CA GLY A 482 44.48 -12.50 -4.97
C GLY A 482 43.25 -11.66 -5.37
N GLY A 483 43.18 -11.20 -6.62
CA GLY A 483 42.02 -10.52 -7.20
C GLY A 483 40.97 -11.50 -7.74
N VAL A 484 39.81 -10.98 -8.15
CA VAL A 484 38.73 -11.80 -8.75
C VAL A 484 38.80 -11.70 -10.27
N SER A 485 38.90 -12.85 -10.93
CA SER A 485 38.82 -13.02 -12.38
C SER A 485 37.57 -13.81 -12.77
N PHE A 486 37.10 -13.68 -14.02
CA PHE A 486 35.88 -14.33 -14.49
C PHE A 486 36.20 -15.22 -15.69
N GLN A 487 35.82 -16.50 -15.62
CA GLN A 487 35.97 -17.45 -16.73
C GLN A 487 34.75 -17.47 -17.64
N GLY A 488 33.59 -17.08 -17.12
CA GLY A 488 32.34 -17.07 -17.86
C GLY A 488 31.89 -15.67 -18.24
N TRP A 489 30.76 -15.60 -18.93
CA TRP A 489 30.16 -14.35 -19.38
C TRP A 489 28.63 -14.43 -19.23
N ALA A 490 28.00 -13.27 -19.00
CA ALA A 490 26.56 -13.15 -18.96
C ALA A 490 26.10 -12.01 -19.86
N ARG A 491 25.12 -12.24 -20.73
CA ARG A 491 24.52 -11.21 -21.62
C ARG A 491 24.02 -9.97 -20.85
N MET A 492 23.58 -10.18 -19.61
CA MET A 492 23.01 -9.16 -18.72
C MET A 492 24.03 -8.51 -17.80
N ALA A 493 25.31 -8.89 -17.86
CA ALA A 493 26.35 -8.35 -16.98
C ALA A 493 27.67 -8.06 -17.70
N VAL A 494 28.43 -7.12 -17.18
CA VAL A 494 29.78 -6.77 -17.65
C VAL A 494 30.73 -6.67 -16.47
N THR A 495 32.00 -7.00 -16.69
CA THR A 495 33.02 -6.94 -15.64
C THR A 495 33.42 -5.49 -15.37
N LEU A 496 33.67 -5.19 -14.10
CA LEU A 496 34.22 -3.93 -13.63
C LEU A 496 35.65 -4.13 -13.15
N LYS A 497 36.51 -3.15 -13.45
CA LYS A 497 37.82 -3.06 -12.81
C LYS A 497 37.66 -2.50 -11.40
N ARG A 498 38.57 -2.85 -10.49
CA ARG A 498 38.60 -2.25 -9.15
C ARG A 498 38.64 -0.73 -9.25
N GLY A 499 37.76 -0.04 -8.50
CA GLY A 499 37.61 1.42 -8.58
C GLY A 499 36.99 1.97 -9.88
N ALA A 500 36.31 1.12 -10.67
CA ALA A 500 35.55 1.57 -11.84
C ALA A 500 34.32 2.41 -11.46
N LEU A 501 33.75 2.18 -10.29
CA LEU A 501 32.76 3.05 -9.67
C LEU A 501 33.50 4.16 -8.91
N LYS A 502 33.17 5.41 -9.24
CA LYS A 502 33.74 6.59 -8.58
C LYS A 502 32.62 7.51 -8.13
N ILE A 503 32.51 7.73 -6.82
CA ILE A 503 31.57 8.68 -6.23
C ILE A 503 32.22 10.07 -6.31
N HIS A 504 31.51 11.05 -6.88
CA HIS A 504 32.07 12.40 -7.11
C HIS A 504 31.33 13.50 -6.35
N ASP A 505 30.05 13.29 -6.01
CA ASP A 505 29.22 14.31 -5.39
C ASP A 505 28.23 13.66 -4.42
N VAL A 506 28.26 14.11 -3.16
CA VAL A 506 27.32 13.72 -2.10
C VAL A 506 26.70 15.01 -1.58
N LYS A 507 25.45 15.25 -1.97
CA LYS A 507 24.74 16.46 -1.57
C LYS A 507 24.30 16.37 -0.11
N PRO A 508 24.37 17.48 0.64
CA PRO A 508 23.85 17.50 2.01
C PRO A 508 22.37 17.13 2.04
N PRO A 509 21.88 16.54 3.15
CA PRO A 509 20.46 16.27 3.36
C PRO A 509 19.60 17.53 3.18
N ARG A 510 18.36 17.36 2.70
CA ARG A 510 17.39 18.46 2.68
C ARG A 510 16.94 18.79 4.10
N LEU A 511 16.39 19.99 4.30
CA LEU A 511 15.84 20.39 5.59
C LEU A 511 14.77 19.38 6.05
N GLY A 512 14.99 18.76 7.21
CA GLY A 512 14.10 17.75 7.79
C GLY A 512 14.37 16.31 7.38
N GLU A 513 15.29 16.07 6.43
CA GLU A 513 15.71 14.73 6.03
C GLU A 513 17.02 14.33 6.74
N ALA A 514 17.16 13.04 7.09
CA ALA A 514 18.40 12.50 7.64
C ALA A 514 19.33 11.94 6.56
N VAL A 515 18.78 11.60 5.40
CA VAL A 515 19.51 10.99 4.28
C VAL A 515 20.07 12.06 3.33
N PRO A 516 21.24 11.82 2.70
CA PRO A 516 21.76 12.74 1.68
C PRO A 516 20.75 12.99 0.55
N ALA A 517 20.67 14.21 0.04
CA ALA A 517 19.69 14.54 -1.00
C ALA A 517 19.99 13.84 -2.34
N GLU A 518 21.27 13.57 -2.61
CA GLU A 518 21.73 12.92 -3.85
C GLU A 518 23.13 12.35 -3.66
N VAL A 519 23.39 11.16 -4.19
CA VAL A 519 24.72 10.55 -4.27
C VAL A 519 25.02 10.22 -5.72
N ARG A 520 25.97 10.92 -6.34
CA ARG A 520 26.32 10.75 -7.76
C ARG A 520 27.63 10.00 -7.92
N ALA A 521 27.63 9.06 -8.85
CA ALA A 521 28.81 8.31 -9.22
C ALA A 521 28.94 8.16 -10.74
N THR A 522 30.13 7.77 -11.21
CA THR A 522 30.37 7.32 -12.58
C THR A 522 30.83 5.88 -12.58
N ILE A 523 30.32 5.08 -13.51
CA ILE A 523 30.75 3.71 -13.75
C ILE A 523 31.23 3.61 -15.20
N SER A 524 32.51 3.30 -15.40
CA SER A 524 33.08 3.12 -16.74
C SER A 524 33.29 1.65 -17.05
N VAL A 525 32.78 1.21 -18.21
CA VAL A 525 32.88 -0.18 -18.68
C VAL A 525 33.48 -0.26 -20.08
N ASP A 526 34.16 -1.36 -20.39
CA ASP A 526 34.67 -1.67 -21.72
C ASP A 526 33.85 -2.82 -22.32
N LEU A 527 33.10 -2.53 -23.39
CA LEU A 527 32.21 -3.49 -24.05
C LEU A 527 32.91 -4.29 -25.17
N ARG A 528 34.24 -4.20 -25.31
CA ARG A 528 34.98 -4.89 -26.36
C ARG A 528 34.80 -6.41 -26.35
N ASN A 529 34.73 -6.98 -25.15
CA ASN A 529 34.57 -8.42 -24.93
C ASN A 529 33.09 -8.85 -24.87
N VAL A 530 32.16 -7.94 -25.16
CA VAL A 530 30.72 -8.20 -25.23
C VAL A 530 30.34 -8.44 -26.69
N ASP A 531 29.57 -9.50 -26.93
CA ASP A 531 29.10 -9.86 -28.27
C ASP A 531 28.26 -8.72 -28.90
N ALA A 532 28.14 -8.70 -30.23
CA ALA A 532 27.51 -7.58 -30.93
C ALA A 532 26.04 -7.39 -30.53
N ARG A 533 25.33 -8.47 -30.23
CA ARG A 533 23.93 -8.43 -29.81
C ARG A 533 23.77 -7.84 -28.41
N ALA A 534 24.48 -8.35 -27.40
CA ALA A 534 24.38 -7.80 -26.06
C ALA A 534 24.91 -6.37 -26.01
N ARG A 535 25.96 -6.04 -26.79
CA ARG A 535 26.48 -4.67 -26.89
C ARG A 535 25.43 -3.68 -27.39
N SER A 536 24.69 -4.05 -28.44
CA SER A 536 23.57 -3.24 -28.93
C SER A 536 22.50 -3.04 -27.85
N GLU A 537 22.28 -4.02 -26.97
CA GLU A 537 21.35 -3.90 -25.83
C GLU A 537 21.92 -3.01 -24.72
N TRP A 538 23.22 -3.06 -24.44
CA TRP A 538 23.89 -2.14 -23.52
C TRP A 538 23.89 -0.70 -24.04
N ASP A 539 24.04 -0.50 -25.35
CA ASP A 539 23.93 0.80 -26.02
C ASP A 539 22.48 1.35 -26.02
N GLN A 540 21.49 0.50 -25.72
CA GLN A 540 20.08 0.89 -25.62
C GLN A 540 19.67 1.39 -24.22
N LEU A 541 20.56 1.35 -23.23
CA LEU A 541 20.27 1.88 -21.89
C LEU A 541 20.00 3.39 -21.93
N ARG A 542 19.00 3.84 -21.17
CA ARG A 542 18.49 5.22 -21.14
C ARG A 542 18.56 5.83 -19.75
N GLU A 543 18.29 7.13 -19.68
CA GLU A 543 18.02 7.78 -18.40
C GLU A 543 16.88 7.06 -17.67
N HIS A 544 17.01 6.96 -16.34
CA HIS A 544 16.10 6.26 -15.43
C HIS A 544 16.16 4.74 -15.43
N ASP A 545 16.92 4.10 -16.35
CA ASP A 545 17.15 2.67 -16.27
C ASP A 545 17.92 2.33 -14.97
N VAL A 546 17.51 1.22 -14.35
CA VAL A 546 18.12 0.72 -13.11
C VAL A 546 19.20 -0.30 -13.44
N LEU A 547 20.37 -0.13 -12.83
CA LEU A 547 21.49 -1.07 -12.87
C LEU A 547 21.81 -1.58 -11.47
N LEU A 548 22.31 -2.80 -11.37
CA LEU A 548 22.82 -3.39 -10.14
C LEU A 548 24.34 -3.50 -10.21
N VAL A 549 24.99 -3.09 -9.14
CA VAL A 549 26.44 -3.18 -8.92
C VAL A 549 26.67 -4.33 -7.96
N LEU A 550 27.42 -5.33 -8.40
CA LEU A 550 27.68 -6.56 -7.65
C LEU A 550 29.16 -6.66 -7.27
N THR A 551 29.39 -7.19 -6.07
CA THR A 551 30.70 -7.67 -5.63
C THR A 551 30.64 -9.19 -5.56
N LEU A 552 31.30 -9.85 -6.51
CA LEU A 552 31.39 -11.31 -6.56
C LEU A 552 32.76 -11.77 -6.05
N THR A 553 32.79 -12.85 -5.29
CA THR A 553 34.01 -13.55 -4.85
C THR A 553 34.03 -14.96 -5.44
N GLN A 554 35.14 -15.66 -5.33
CA GLN A 554 35.18 -17.06 -5.76
C GLN A 554 34.14 -17.88 -4.98
N PRO A 555 33.29 -18.66 -5.66
CA PRO A 555 32.40 -19.60 -5.00
C PRO A 555 33.22 -20.65 -4.26
N THR A 556 33.02 -20.79 -2.95
CA THR A 556 33.67 -21.82 -2.13
C THR A 556 32.64 -22.88 -1.78
N GLY A 557 32.70 -24.04 -2.44
CA GLY A 557 31.79 -25.16 -2.20
C GLY A 557 32.08 -25.97 -0.93
N ASP A 558 33.33 -25.97 -0.44
CA ASP A 558 33.85 -26.91 0.57
C ASP A 558 34.52 -26.26 1.80
N GLY A 559 34.07 -25.07 2.23
CA GLY A 559 34.48 -24.55 3.55
C GLY A 559 33.75 -25.32 4.67
N PRO A 560 34.38 -25.62 5.83
CA PRO A 560 33.64 -26.17 6.96
C PRO A 560 32.46 -25.25 7.27
N ALA A 561 31.25 -25.80 7.29
CA ALA A 561 30.10 -25.09 7.79
C ALA A 561 30.43 -24.58 9.22
N PRO A 562 29.86 -23.46 9.67
CA PRO A 562 29.76 -23.22 11.11
C PRO A 562 29.29 -24.52 11.74
N ALA A 563 29.94 -24.96 12.82
CA ALA A 563 29.57 -26.22 13.47
C ALA A 563 28.04 -26.26 13.60
N PRO A 564 27.39 -27.38 13.22
CA PRO A 564 25.98 -27.52 13.52
C PRO A 564 25.80 -27.22 15.00
N ASP A 565 24.66 -26.65 15.36
CA ASP A 565 24.35 -26.45 16.76
C ASP A 565 24.44 -27.79 17.52
N GLU A 566 24.43 -27.75 18.85
CA GLU A 566 24.58 -28.95 19.69
C GLU A 566 23.55 -30.07 19.38
N ASN A 567 22.51 -29.74 18.59
CA ASN A 567 21.43 -30.61 18.14
C ASN A 567 21.58 -31.16 16.71
N GLY A 568 22.61 -30.77 15.95
CA GLY A 568 22.84 -31.27 14.59
C GLY A 568 22.04 -30.57 13.48
N GLU A 569 21.41 -29.42 13.77
CA GLU A 569 20.66 -28.62 12.80
C GLU A 569 21.53 -27.49 12.21
N GLU A 570 21.38 -27.23 10.91
CA GLU A 570 22.14 -26.18 10.20
C GLU A 570 21.43 -24.83 10.40
N SER A 571 22.09 -23.85 11.03
CA SER A 571 21.52 -22.51 11.22
C SER A 571 21.12 -21.85 9.89
N GLU A 572 19.99 -21.15 9.83
CA GLU A 572 19.52 -20.50 8.59
C GLU A 572 20.47 -19.37 8.13
N GLU A 573 21.16 -18.68 9.04
CA GLU A 573 22.24 -17.75 8.67
C GLU A 573 23.41 -18.51 8.04
N ALA A 574 23.69 -19.73 8.53
CA ALA A 574 24.64 -20.62 7.90
C ALA A 574 24.14 -21.11 6.53
N SER A 575 22.84 -21.34 6.35
CA SER A 575 22.21 -21.70 5.07
C SER A 575 22.27 -20.55 4.05
N THR A 576 21.84 -19.35 4.42
CA THR A 576 21.96 -18.14 3.59
C THR A 576 23.42 -17.83 3.27
N ALA A 577 24.31 -17.87 4.28
CA ALA A 577 25.74 -17.68 4.04
C ALA A 577 26.33 -18.79 3.16
N LYS A 578 25.86 -20.03 3.26
CA LYS A 578 26.25 -21.14 2.39
C LYS A 578 25.77 -20.93 0.96
N VAL A 579 24.54 -20.46 0.75
CA VAL A 579 24.05 -20.08 -0.58
C VAL A 579 24.87 -18.93 -1.16
N LEU A 580 25.10 -17.86 -0.38
CA LEU A 580 25.91 -16.72 -0.79
C LEU A 580 27.35 -17.13 -1.12
N ARG A 581 27.99 -17.98 -0.29
CA ARG A 581 29.33 -18.54 -0.54
C ARG A 581 29.36 -19.48 -1.74
N ALA A 582 28.34 -20.30 -1.93
CA ALA A 582 28.20 -21.20 -3.07
C ALA A 582 27.93 -20.46 -4.39
N LEU A 583 27.36 -19.26 -4.33
CA LEU A 583 27.18 -18.37 -5.48
C LEU A 583 28.33 -17.37 -5.64
N GLY A 584 29.12 -17.14 -4.59
CA GLY A 584 30.14 -16.10 -4.53
C GLY A 584 29.56 -14.68 -4.53
N VAL A 585 28.36 -14.43 -3.99
CA VAL A 585 27.76 -13.09 -3.93
C VAL A 585 28.11 -12.45 -2.58
N ALA A 586 28.90 -11.37 -2.58
CA ALA A 586 29.32 -10.68 -1.36
C ALA A 586 28.53 -9.38 -1.10
N ALA A 587 28.19 -8.63 -2.15
CA ALA A 587 27.37 -7.42 -2.02
C ALA A 587 26.54 -7.13 -3.27
N VAL A 588 25.36 -6.53 -3.07
CA VAL A 588 24.46 -6.05 -4.12
C VAL A 588 24.02 -4.63 -3.81
N ARG A 589 24.27 -3.68 -4.72
CA ARG A 589 23.80 -2.29 -4.62
C ARG A 589 23.10 -1.87 -5.91
N GLY A 590 22.08 -1.03 -5.80
CA GLY A 590 21.36 -0.50 -6.97
C GLY A 590 21.74 0.93 -7.30
N CYS A 591 21.61 1.29 -8.57
CA CYS A 591 21.79 2.66 -9.05
C CYS A 591 20.86 2.96 -10.23
N THR A 592 20.64 4.25 -10.49
CA THR A 592 19.81 4.72 -11.62
C THR A 592 20.65 5.56 -12.57
N ILE A 593 20.54 5.29 -13.86
CA ILE A 593 21.24 6.06 -14.90
C ILE A 593 20.67 7.47 -14.98
N LYS A 594 21.55 8.47 -14.93
CA LYS A 594 21.26 9.89 -15.24
C LYS A 594 21.69 10.24 -16.66
N ALA A 595 22.83 9.75 -17.10
CA ALA A 595 23.32 9.98 -18.45
C ALA A 595 24.28 8.86 -18.88
N VAL A 596 24.42 8.69 -20.18
CA VAL A 596 25.36 7.72 -20.79
C VAL A 596 26.21 8.45 -21.81
N GLU A 597 27.52 8.25 -21.70
CA GLU A 597 28.52 8.83 -22.58
C GLU A 597 29.29 7.72 -23.31
N ASP A 598 29.57 7.96 -24.60
CA ASP A 598 30.43 7.09 -25.39
C ASP A 598 31.93 7.35 -25.12
N GLU A 599 32.82 6.61 -25.80
CA GLU A 599 34.26 6.71 -25.57
C GLU A 599 34.83 8.10 -25.91
N SER A 600 34.12 8.87 -26.74
CA SER A 600 34.49 10.24 -27.10
C SER A 600 33.86 11.30 -26.19
N GLY A 601 33.12 10.89 -25.15
CA GLY A 601 32.42 11.79 -24.22
C GLY A 601 31.11 12.36 -24.78
N ASN A 602 30.59 11.83 -25.89
CA ASN A 602 29.32 12.29 -26.42
C ASN A 602 28.16 11.66 -25.65
N ALA A 603 27.19 12.48 -25.25
CA ALA A 603 25.95 12.00 -24.63
C ALA A 603 25.13 11.17 -25.62
N MET A 604 24.79 9.94 -25.24
CA MET A 604 23.97 9.02 -26.04
C MET A 604 22.46 9.25 -25.85
N ASN A 605 22.07 9.87 -24.73
CA ASN A 605 20.72 9.81 -24.19
C ASN A 605 19.98 11.15 -24.14
N ASP A 606 20.59 12.25 -24.58
CA ASP A 606 19.91 13.55 -24.65
C ASP A 606 19.25 13.73 -26.03
N PRO A 607 17.89 13.80 -26.11
CA PRO A 607 17.17 14.01 -27.36
C PRO A 607 17.59 15.30 -28.08
N GLY A 608 18.01 16.33 -27.33
CA GLY A 608 18.53 17.59 -27.88
C GLY A 608 19.98 17.48 -28.35
N ALA A 609 20.82 16.71 -27.64
CA ALA A 609 22.21 16.49 -28.04
C ALA A 609 22.33 15.63 -29.31
N ASN A 610 21.42 14.68 -29.52
CA ASN A 610 21.35 13.92 -30.78
C ASN A 610 21.02 14.82 -31.99
N MET A 611 20.25 15.91 -31.81
CA MET A 611 20.07 16.92 -32.86
C MET A 611 21.31 17.81 -33.05
N ALA A 612 21.99 18.20 -31.96
CA ALA A 612 23.19 19.03 -32.03
C ALA A 612 24.39 18.30 -32.69
N ASN A 613 24.58 17.01 -32.37
CA ASN A 613 25.61 16.15 -32.96
C ASN A 613 25.31 15.75 -34.42
N GLN A 614 24.09 16.01 -34.92
CA GLN A 614 23.68 15.79 -36.31
C GLN A 614 23.74 17.06 -37.19
N LYS A 615 24.27 18.19 -36.68
CA LYS A 615 24.57 19.38 -37.49
C LYS A 615 25.58 19.03 -38.60
N GLY A 616 25.06 18.61 -39.76
CA GLY A 616 25.82 18.27 -40.95
C GLY A 616 25.24 17.16 -41.84
N LYS A 617 24.26 16.37 -41.38
CA LYS A 617 23.70 15.23 -42.17
C LYS A 617 22.19 14.99 -42.00
N ALA A 618 21.40 16.00 -41.64
CA ALA A 618 19.95 15.84 -41.58
C ALA A 618 19.33 15.95 -42.98
N ASN A 619 18.71 14.88 -43.47
CA ASN A 619 17.79 14.95 -44.60
C ASN A 619 16.45 15.54 -44.09
N PRO A 620 15.98 16.69 -44.58
CA PRO A 620 14.76 17.33 -44.07
C PRO A 620 13.49 16.47 -44.20
N ASN A 621 13.49 15.46 -45.08
CA ASN A 621 12.34 14.60 -45.37
C ASN A 621 12.55 13.11 -45.04
N GLY A 622 13.60 12.75 -44.28
CA GLY A 622 13.91 11.36 -43.90
C GLY A 622 13.79 11.10 -42.40
N PRO A 623 13.54 9.85 -41.95
CA PRO A 623 13.62 9.51 -40.53
C PRO A 623 15.04 9.76 -40.01
N ALA A 624 15.17 10.39 -38.84
CA ALA A 624 16.47 10.66 -38.21
C ALA A 624 17.24 9.34 -38.02
N GLU A 625 18.47 9.26 -38.53
CA GLU A 625 19.31 8.08 -38.31
C GLU A 625 19.63 7.92 -36.82
N PRO A 626 19.53 6.71 -36.25
CA PRO A 626 19.84 6.48 -34.85
C PRO A 626 21.33 6.72 -34.58
N TYR A 627 21.63 7.49 -33.54
CA TYR A 627 23.00 7.77 -33.10
C TYR A 627 23.75 6.46 -32.85
N ARG A 628 24.90 6.29 -33.52
CA ARG A 628 25.78 5.14 -33.31
C ARG A 628 26.90 5.54 -32.34
N PRO A 629 26.98 4.93 -31.16
CA PRO A 629 27.99 5.30 -30.18
C PRO A 629 29.41 5.03 -30.68
N LYS A 630 30.33 5.96 -30.40
CA LYS A 630 31.73 5.87 -30.82
C LYS A 630 32.54 5.04 -29.83
N GLY A 631 33.42 4.19 -30.37
CA GLY A 631 34.32 3.35 -29.57
C GLY A 631 33.61 2.26 -28.77
N MET A 632 34.36 1.61 -27.88
CA MET A 632 33.90 0.41 -27.14
C MET A 632 33.67 0.69 -25.66
N LYS A 633 34.12 1.85 -25.15
CA LYS A 633 33.91 2.23 -23.75
C LYS A 633 32.59 2.98 -23.58
N ARG A 634 31.93 2.75 -22.45
CA ARG A 634 30.75 3.50 -22.00
C ARG A 634 30.99 4.01 -20.59
N THR A 635 30.57 5.24 -20.35
CA THR A 635 30.57 5.84 -19.00
C THR A 635 29.13 6.13 -18.62
N TYR A 636 28.66 5.46 -17.57
CA TYR A 636 27.35 5.67 -16.99
C TYR A 636 27.48 6.67 -15.84
N LYS A 637 26.85 7.82 -15.96
CA LYS A 637 26.62 8.74 -14.84
C LYS A 637 25.39 8.25 -14.10
N VAL A 638 25.55 7.84 -12.85
CA VAL A 638 24.50 7.16 -12.07
C VAL A 638 24.24 7.89 -10.75
N GLN A 639 23.02 7.72 -10.25
CA GLN A 639 22.62 8.08 -8.90
C GLN A 639 22.54 6.80 -8.06
N LEU A 640 23.32 6.73 -6.98
CA LEU A 640 23.24 5.68 -5.96
C LEU A 640 22.08 5.98 -5.00
N ASP A 641 21.58 4.95 -4.32
CA ASP A 641 20.56 5.13 -3.27
C ASP A 641 21.16 5.86 -2.06
N PRO A 642 20.68 7.07 -1.71
CA PRO A 642 21.27 7.83 -0.63
C PRO A 642 21.06 7.21 0.75
N ALA A 643 19.92 6.54 0.97
CA ALA A 643 19.63 5.88 2.24
C ALA A 643 20.56 4.66 2.42
N GLN A 644 20.76 3.86 1.38
CA GLN A 644 21.70 2.75 1.43
C GLN A 644 23.14 3.23 1.60
N PHE A 645 23.53 4.31 0.93
CA PHE A 645 24.87 4.88 1.07
C PHE A 645 25.15 5.32 2.51
N LEU A 646 24.21 6.02 3.16
CA LEU A 646 24.34 6.40 4.56
C LEU A 646 24.49 5.17 5.47
N LEU A 647 23.64 4.16 5.28
CA LEU A 647 23.72 2.90 6.04
C LEU A 647 25.07 2.19 5.85
N ASP A 648 25.62 2.18 4.63
CA ASP A 648 26.92 1.57 4.38
C ASP A 648 28.08 2.36 5.01
N GLN A 649 27.98 3.70 5.09
CA GLN A 649 28.98 4.50 5.81
C GLN A 649 28.95 4.24 7.32
N GLU A 650 27.76 4.00 7.88
CA GLU A 650 27.60 3.69 9.30
C GLU A 650 28.02 2.25 9.64
N THR A 651 27.67 1.28 8.78
CA THR A 651 27.93 -0.15 9.01
C THR A 651 29.30 -0.62 8.53
N GLN A 652 29.93 0.11 7.61
CA GLN A 652 31.24 -0.19 7.02
C GLN A 652 31.37 -1.66 6.57
N PRO A 653 30.53 -2.11 5.61
CA PRO A 653 30.54 -3.49 5.16
C PRO A 653 31.89 -3.88 4.53
N SER A 654 32.31 -5.13 4.78
CA SER A 654 33.53 -5.71 4.21
C SER A 654 33.17 -6.96 3.41
N PRO A 655 33.52 -7.05 2.10
CA PRO A 655 34.26 -6.06 1.30
C PRO A 655 33.46 -4.78 1.01
N ASP A 656 34.16 -3.64 0.84
CA ASP A 656 33.53 -2.35 0.54
C ASP A 656 32.79 -2.42 -0.83
N PRO A 657 31.45 -2.27 -0.86
CA PRO A 657 30.65 -2.46 -2.06
C PRO A 657 30.87 -1.39 -3.14
N TYR A 658 31.47 -0.25 -2.81
CA TYR A 658 31.73 0.84 -3.75
C TYR A 658 33.14 0.78 -4.37
N ILE A 659 34.07 0.09 -3.71
CA ILE A 659 35.47 -0.04 -4.14
C ILE A 659 35.73 -1.40 -4.78
N GLU A 660 35.24 -2.47 -4.15
CA GLU A 660 35.50 -3.87 -4.50
C GLU A 660 34.50 -4.41 -5.54
N CYS A 661 33.50 -3.62 -5.95
CA CYS A 661 32.55 -4.04 -6.97
C CYS A 661 33.26 -4.42 -8.29
N ASN A 662 32.85 -5.55 -8.85
CA ASN A 662 33.54 -6.18 -9.98
C ASN A 662 32.60 -6.66 -11.09
N VAL A 663 31.28 -6.51 -10.92
CA VAL A 663 30.28 -6.76 -11.97
C VAL A 663 29.21 -5.67 -11.99
N LEU A 664 28.89 -5.16 -13.19
CA LEU A 664 27.74 -4.30 -13.44
C LEU A 664 26.69 -5.11 -14.18
N MET A 665 25.46 -5.07 -13.69
CA MET A 665 24.35 -5.87 -14.18
C MET A 665 23.18 -4.98 -14.61
N ARG A 666 22.61 -5.27 -15.78
CA ARG A 666 21.34 -4.71 -16.25
C ARG A 666 20.23 -5.76 -16.11
N ARG A 667 18.97 -5.32 -16.22
CA ARG A 667 17.78 -6.19 -16.22
C ARG A 667 16.93 -5.94 -17.47
N ASP A 668 15.95 -6.80 -17.73
CA ASP A 668 14.98 -6.56 -18.80
C ASP A 668 14.15 -5.29 -18.49
N PRO A 669 14.16 -4.26 -19.35
CA PRO A 669 13.40 -3.03 -19.13
C PRO A 669 11.91 -3.25 -18.84
N LYS A 670 11.29 -4.31 -19.36
CA LYS A 670 9.87 -4.60 -19.11
C LYS A 670 9.59 -5.01 -17.65
N GLN A 671 10.59 -5.57 -16.97
CA GLN A 671 10.50 -6.06 -15.59
C GLN A 671 11.27 -5.18 -14.60
N ASN A 672 11.92 -4.11 -15.09
CA ASN A 672 12.83 -3.26 -14.32
C ASN A 672 12.22 -1.91 -13.90
N ASN A 673 10.89 -1.83 -13.78
CA ASN A 673 10.18 -0.60 -13.40
C ASN A 673 9.96 -0.48 -11.87
N PHE A 674 10.50 -1.41 -11.08
CA PHE A 674 10.13 -1.54 -9.67
C PHE A 674 10.45 -0.28 -8.85
N LYS A 675 11.62 0.33 -9.09
CA LYS A 675 12.03 1.57 -8.44
C LYS A 675 11.04 2.70 -8.68
N ALA A 676 10.62 2.92 -9.92
CA ALA A 676 9.69 3.99 -10.28
C ALA A 676 8.33 3.80 -9.59
N VAL A 677 7.85 2.55 -9.47
CA VAL A 677 6.63 2.23 -8.73
C VAL A 677 6.81 2.50 -7.23
N LEU A 678 7.91 2.05 -6.63
CA LEU A 678 8.20 2.28 -5.21
C LEU A 678 8.34 3.77 -4.87
N GLU A 679 9.00 4.55 -5.72
CA GLU A 679 9.11 6.01 -5.60
C GLU A 679 7.75 6.68 -5.73
N THR A 680 6.91 6.25 -6.68
CA THR A 680 5.54 6.78 -6.82
C THR A 680 4.70 6.51 -5.56
N ILE A 681 4.79 5.30 -4.99
CA ILE A 681 4.08 4.97 -3.75
C ILE A 681 4.59 5.83 -2.59
N ARG A 682 5.91 6.07 -2.50
CA ARG A 682 6.52 6.96 -1.49
C ARG A 682 6.05 8.40 -1.64
N ASP A 683 6.04 8.94 -2.86
CA ASP A 683 5.58 10.29 -3.17
C ASP A 683 4.09 10.48 -2.87
N LEU A 684 3.26 9.45 -3.14
CA LEU A 684 1.85 9.44 -2.76
C LEU A 684 1.66 9.51 -1.24
N MET A 685 2.46 8.77 -0.47
CA MET A 685 2.41 8.83 0.99
C MET A 685 2.80 10.20 1.54
N ILE A 686 3.84 10.83 0.98
CA ILE A 686 4.27 12.20 1.33
C ILE A 686 3.15 13.20 1.01
N SER A 687 2.63 13.15 -0.23
CA SER A 687 1.59 14.06 -0.71
C SER A 687 0.30 13.93 0.11
N ASN A 688 -0.09 12.70 0.46
CA ASN A 688 -1.27 12.44 1.29
C ASN A 688 -1.09 13.00 2.71
N SER A 689 0.09 12.83 3.32
CA SER A 689 0.37 13.39 4.65
C SER A 689 0.28 14.92 4.66
N GLN A 690 0.81 15.57 3.62
CA GLN A 690 0.73 17.03 3.47
C GLN A 690 -0.72 17.50 3.26
N ALA A 691 -1.50 16.81 2.44
CA ALA A 691 -2.90 17.14 2.19
C ALA A 691 -3.75 17.03 3.48
N VAL A 692 -3.58 15.95 4.25
CA VAL A 692 -4.25 15.77 5.55
C VAL A 692 -3.87 16.89 6.53
N HIS A 693 -2.59 17.27 6.57
CA HIS A 693 -2.13 18.36 7.43
C HIS A 693 -2.74 19.71 7.03
N ALA A 694 -2.79 20.02 5.73
CA ALA A 694 -3.38 21.25 5.22
C ALA A 694 -4.88 21.35 5.53
N ALA A 695 -5.63 20.27 5.30
CA ALA A 695 -7.07 20.21 5.60
C ALA A 695 -7.36 20.43 7.08
N ARG A 696 -6.54 19.87 7.99
CA ARG A 696 -6.72 20.07 9.42
C ARG A 696 -6.34 21.45 9.92
N ARG A 697 -5.33 22.08 9.32
CA ARG A 697 -4.99 23.47 9.64
C ARG A 697 -6.16 24.39 9.31
N ALA A 698 -6.73 24.25 8.12
CA ALA A 698 -7.91 25.00 7.72
C ALA A 698 -9.07 24.83 8.70
N ALA A 699 -9.34 23.59 9.14
CA ALA A 699 -10.40 23.32 10.12
C ALA A 699 -10.14 23.93 11.51
N ALA A 700 -8.88 23.97 11.97
CA ALA A 700 -8.53 24.55 13.27
C ALA A 700 -8.62 26.08 13.27
N ASP A 701 -8.19 26.71 12.17
CA ASP A 701 -8.27 28.17 12.00
C ASP A 701 -9.76 28.63 11.99
N GLU A 702 -10.66 27.84 11.40
CA GLU A 702 -12.11 28.11 11.40
C GLU A 702 -12.78 27.95 12.78
N GLU A 703 -12.33 27.00 13.60
CA GLU A 703 -12.81 26.83 14.98
C GLU A 703 -12.40 28.00 15.89
N GLU A 704 -11.20 28.57 15.71
CA GLU A 704 -10.73 29.74 16.47
C GLU A 704 -11.44 31.04 16.07
N GLU A 705 -11.85 31.19 14.81
CA GLU A 705 -12.59 32.37 14.31
C GLU A 705 -14.09 32.36 14.66
N GLY A 706 -14.59 31.36 15.39
CA GLY A 706 -16.00 31.25 15.77
C GLY A 706 -16.93 30.94 14.59
N GLY A 707 -16.36 30.47 13.47
CA GLY A 707 -17.08 30.04 12.28
C GLY A 707 -17.70 28.65 12.48
N GLY A 708 -18.94 28.48 12.01
CA GLY A 708 -19.71 27.25 12.23
C GLY A 708 -19.16 26.04 11.48
N GLY A 709 -18.46 25.15 12.19
CA GLY A 709 -18.08 23.82 11.72
C GLY A 709 -17.05 23.81 10.58
N PRO A 710 -16.36 22.68 10.34
CA PRO A 710 -15.37 22.59 9.28
C PRO A 710 -15.99 22.92 7.92
N SER A 711 -15.29 23.75 7.13
CA SER A 711 -15.58 24.03 5.73
C SER A 711 -15.94 22.74 5.00
N ALA A 712 -17.05 22.77 4.26
CA ALA A 712 -17.54 21.65 3.46
C ALA A 712 -16.51 21.14 2.43
N ASP A 713 -15.45 21.92 2.15
CA ASP A 713 -14.41 21.61 1.18
C ASP A 713 -13.12 21.03 1.79
N ALA A 714 -12.96 21.01 3.12
CA ALA A 714 -11.77 20.45 3.76
C ALA A 714 -11.84 18.91 3.80
N ASN A 715 -11.05 18.21 2.97
CA ASN A 715 -11.00 16.75 2.95
C ASN A 715 -10.09 16.19 4.07
N PRO A 716 -10.63 15.63 5.17
CA PRO A 716 -9.82 15.16 6.29
C PRO A 716 -9.00 13.90 5.97
N TYR A 717 -9.25 13.28 4.81
CA TYR A 717 -8.66 12.02 4.37
C TYR A 717 -7.52 12.20 3.35
N GLY A 718 -7.20 13.43 2.96
CA GLY A 718 -6.10 13.74 2.04
C GLY A 718 -6.51 13.66 0.57
N VAL A 719 -5.89 12.76 -0.21
CA VAL A 719 -6.07 12.71 -1.68
C VAL A 719 -7.29 11.91 -2.15
N LEU A 720 -7.84 11.00 -1.33
CA LEU A 720 -9.01 10.21 -1.72
C LEU A 720 -10.31 11.01 -1.57
N PRO A 721 -11.27 10.87 -2.50
CA PRO A 721 -12.60 11.46 -2.32
C PRO A 721 -13.26 10.97 -1.03
N THR A 722 -13.91 11.88 -0.29
CA THR A 722 -14.55 11.59 1.00
C THR A 722 -15.57 10.44 0.91
N TRP A 723 -16.34 10.39 -0.17
CA TRP A 723 -17.35 9.35 -0.43
C TRP A 723 -16.76 7.97 -0.80
N LEU A 724 -15.48 7.90 -1.17
CA LEU A 724 -14.79 6.65 -1.51
C LEU A 724 -13.95 6.11 -0.35
N HIS A 725 -13.59 6.97 0.61
CA HIS A 725 -12.63 6.65 1.66
C HIS A 725 -12.96 5.37 2.43
N ASP A 726 -14.15 5.27 3.02
CA ASP A 726 -14.51 4.13 3.87
C ASP A 726 -14.63 2.84 3.05
N ALA A 727 -15.26 2.92 1.87
CA ALA A 727 -15.37 1.78 0.95
C ALA A 727 -13.98 1.30 0.48
N PHE A 728 -13.04 2.21 0.23
CA PHE A 728 -11.66 1.90 -0.13
C PHE A 728 -10.91 1.20 1.01
N LEU A 729 -11.12 1.64 2.26
CA LEU A 729 -10.52 1.02 3.43
C LEU A 729 -11.25 -0.25 3.91
N GLY A 730 -12.34 -0.64 3.26
CA GLY A 730 -13.12 -1.82 3.58
C GLY A 730 -14.04 -1.69 4.79
N TYR A 731 -14.43 -0.46 5.15
CA TYR A 731 -15.35 -0.18 6.25
C TYR A 731 -16.70 0.36 5.74
N GLY A 732 -17.71 0.29 6.61
CA GLY A 732 -19.02 0.87 6.35
C GLY A 732 -19.89 0.04 5.40
N ASP A 733 -20.92 0.70 4.84
CA ASP A 733 -21.79 0.10 3.83
C ASP A 733 -21.05 0.07 2.47
N PRO A 734 -20.80 -1.11 1.87
CA PRO A 734 -20.14 -1.20 0.56
C PRO A 734 -20.91 -0.48 -0.56
N ALA A 735 -22.22 -0.25 -0.39
CA ALA A 735 -23.04 0.51 -1.32
C ALA A 735 -22.97 2.04 -1.11
N ALA A 736 -22.27 2.54 -0.07
CA ALA A 736 -22.21 3.97 0.23
C ALA A 736 -21.60 4.81 -0.90
N ALA A 737 -20.67 4.23 -1.67
CA ALA A 737 -20.04 4.88 -2.82
C ALA A 737 -20.87 4.77 -4.11
N HIS A 738 -21.97 4.00 -4.12
CA HIS A 738 -22.84 3.89 -5.29
C HIS A 738 -23.62 5.19 -5.49
N PHE A 739 -23.81 5.60 -6.75
CA PHE A 739 -24.43 6.90 -7.07
C PHE A 739 -25.77 7.12 -6.36
N SER A 740 -26.55 6.06 -6.14
CA SER A 740 -27.85 6.19 -5.48
C SER A 740 -27.80 6.58 -4.01
N ARG A 741 -26.66 6.35 -3.34
CA ARG A 741 -26.42 6.80 -1.96
C ARG A 741 -25.81 8.20 -1.91
N LEU A 742 -25.13 8.62 -2.99
CA LEU A 742 -24.53 9.95 -3.13
C LEU A 742 -25.51 11.00 -3.64
N ALA A 743 -26.55 10.58 -4.36
CA ALA A 743 -27.49 11.45 -5.06
C ALA A 743 -28.51 12.16 -4.16
N ALA A 744 -28.39 12.09 -2.82
CA ALA A 744 -29.24 12.85 -1.90
C ALA A 744 -29.15 14.38 -2.14
N ASP A 745 -28.04 14.86 -2.72
CA ASP A 745 -27.75 16.28 -2.89
C ASP A 745 -27.78 16.79 -4.35
N ALA A 746 -28.15 15.95 -5.34
CA ALA A 746 -28.13 16.34 -6.76
C ALA A 746 -29.54 16.37 -7.39
N PRO A 747 -30.03 17.51 -7.90
CA PRO A 747 -31.29 17.56 -8.64
C PRO A 747 -31.23 16.72 -9.92
N ALA A 748 -32.40 16.26 -10.37
CA ALA A 748 -32.60 15.47 -11.59
C ALA A 748 -32.17 16.23 -12.87
N ALA A 749 -30.87 16.28 -13.15
CA ALA A 749 -30.37 16.74 -14.44
C ALA A 749 -30.64 15.68 -15.51
N ALA A 750 -31.12 16.11 -16.67
CA ALA A 750 -31.29 15.24 -17.83
C ALA A 750 -29.94 14.68 -18.27
N LEU A 751 -29.81 13.35 -18.33
CA LEU A 751 -28.60 12.68 -18.81
C LEU A 751 -28.66 12.56 -20.33
N ASN A 752 -27.57 12.92 -21.01
CA ASN A 752 -27.45 12.75 -22.45
C ASN A 752 -26.95 11.34 -22.77
N PHE A 753 -27.88 10.45 -23.13
CA PHE A 753 -27.57 9.07 -23.54
C PHE A 753 -27.08 8.96 -24.98
N THR A 754 -26.97 10.08 -25.70
CA THR A 754 -26.54 10.11 -27.10
C THR A 754 -27.21 8.99 -27.91
N ASP A 755 -26.43 8.25 -28.70
CA ASP A 755 -26.75 7.10 -29.54
C ASP A 755 -26.77 5.75 -28.79
N THR A 756 -26.93 5.75 -27.45
CA THR A 756 -27.04 4.51 -26.66
C THR A 756 -28.24 3.65 -27.11
N PHE A 757 -29.30 4.27 -27.62
CA PHE A 757 -30.51 3.58 -28.07
C PHE A 757 -30.64 3.62 -29.60
N GLU A 758 -31.15 2.54 -30.18
CA GLU A 758 -31.38 2.46 -31.64
C GLU A 758 -32.61 3.25 -32.04
N ASP A 759 -33.62 3.23 -31.18
CA ASP A 759 -34.90 3.92 -31.35
C ASP A 759 -35.63 4.01 -29.99
N ALA A 760 -36.81 4.64 -30.00
CA ALA A 760 -37.67 4.74 -28.82
C ALA A 760 -38.22 3.38 -28.34
N ALA A 761 -38.20 2.31 -29.14
CA ALA A 761 -38.62 0.98 -28.70
C ALA A 761 -37.52 0.30 -27.88
N HIS A 762 -36.26 0.39 -28.35
CA HIS A 762 -35.08 -0.02 -27.60
C HIS A 762 -34.99 0.73 -26.26
N LEU A 763 -35.23 2.05 -26.25
CA LEU A 763 -35.26 2.82 -25.00
C LEU A 763 -36.31 2.29 -24.00
N ARG A 764 -37.52 1.93 -24.48
CA ARG A 764 -38.56 1.32 -23.62
C ARG A 764 -38.16 -0.05 -23.08
N GLU A 765 -37.53 -0.88 -23.92
CA GLU A 765 -37.03 -2.21 -23.53
C GLU A 765 -35.90 -2.11 -22.49
N ALA A 766 -35.02 -1.13 -22.64
CA ALA A 766 -33.88 -0.90 -21.76
C ALA A 766 -34.27 -0.52 -20.32
N PHE A 767 -35.49 0.00 -20.12
CA PHE A 767 -36.02 0.40 -18.81
C PHE A 767 -37.30 -0.37 -18.46
N PRO A 768 -37.24 -1.70 -18.26
CA PRO A 768 -38.44 -2.54 -18.10
C PRO A 768 -39.26 -2.17 -16.85
N ASP A 769 -38.63 -1.62 -15.82
CA ASP A 769 -39.27 -1.24 -14.55
C ASP A 769 -39.91 0.16 -14.54
N TYR A 770 -39.74 0.93 -15.62
CA TYR A 770 -40.21 2.31 -15.72
C TYR A 770 -41.35 2.44 -16.75
N LYS A 771 -42.17 3.48 -16.59
CA LYS A 771 -43.05 3.96 -17.66
C LYS A 771 -42.29 5.06 -18.40
N VAL A 772 -42.01 4.85 -19.68
CA VAL A 772 -41.25 5.80 -20.48
C VAL A 772 -42.18 6.70 -21.29
N GLU A 773 -42.09 8.00 -21.07
CA GLU A 773 -42.77 9.02 -21.86
C GLU A 773 -41.75 9.70 -22.77
N VAL A 774 -41.92 9.56 -24.09
CA VAL A 774 -40.97 10.09 -25.08
C VAL A 774 -41.59 11.30 -25.77
N SER A 775 -40.85 12.40 -25.83
CA SER A 775 -41.18 13.68 -26.48
C SER A 775 -40.12 14.04 -27.53
N GLY A 776 -40.37 15.06 -28.36
CA GLY A 776 -39.44 15.48 -29.42
C GLY A 776 -39.53 14.63 -30.70
N ASP A 777 -38.41 14.47 -31.41
CA ASP A 777 -38.34 13.66 -32.62
C ASP A 777 -38.16 12.17 -32.27
N LEU A 778 -39.23 11.39 -32.41
CA LEU A 778 -39.27 9.95 -32.09
C LEU A 778 -38.38 9.09 -32.99
N LYS A 779 -37.92 9.63 -34.14
CA LYS A 779 -36.97 8.97 -35.05
C LYS A 779 -35.55 9.49 -34.87
N ALA A 780 -35.33 10.42 -33.94
CA ALA A 780 -34.02 10.96 -33.69
C ALA A 780 -33.07 9.88 -33.17
N PRO A 781 -31.79 9.92 -33.58
CA PRO A 781 -30.79 8.95 -33.16
C PRO A 781 -30.23 9.23 -31.76
N PHE A 782 -30.58 10.36 -31.12
CA PHE A 782 -30.07 10.72 -29.80
C PHE A 782 -31.19 10.97 -28.79
N PHE A 783 -30.98 10.54 -27.55
CA PHE A 783 -31.96 10.68 -26.47
C PHE A 783 -31.35 11.34 -25.22
N ARG A 784 -32.08 12.29 -24.65
CA ARG A 784 -31.88 12.77 -23.28
C ARG A 784 -32.92 12.15 -22.37
N VAL A 785 -32.51 11.64 -21.21
CA VAL A 785 -33.40 10.95 -20.28
C VAL A 785 -33.34 11.64 -18.92
N THR A 786 -34.50 12.03 -18.40
CA THR A 786 -34.68 12.63 -17.08
C THR A 786 -35.33 11.62 -16.15
N PHE A 787 -34.68 11.36 -15.02
CA PHE A 787 -35.15 10.44 -14.00
C PHE A 787 -35.87 11.19 -12.88
N PRO A 788 -36.99 10.67 -12.35
CA PRO A 788 -37.75 11.34 -11.31
C PRO A 788 -37.03 11.26 -9.95
N PRO A 789 -37.30 12.18 -9.01
CA PRO A 789 -36.84 12.06 -7.62
C PRO A 789 -37.35 10.80 -6.91
N SER A 790 -38.46 10.22 -7.38
CA SER A 790 -39.03 8.96 -6.89
C SER A 790 -38.38 7.71 -7.52
N ASP A 791 -37.17 7.83 -8.05
CA ASP A 791 -36.49 6.72 -8.70
C ASP A 791 -36.19 5.59 -7.67
N PRO A 792 -36.64 4.34 -7.92
CA PRO A 792 -36.43 3.22 -7.01
C PRO A 792 -34.96 2.91 -6.69
N LEU A 793 -34.03 3.34 -7.55
CA LEU A 793 -32.59 3.18 -7.35
C LEU A 793 -32.07 4.08 -6.22
N LEU A 794 -32.68 5.25 -5.98
CA LEU A 794 -32.28 6.24 -4.95
C LEU A 794 -32.55 5.78 -3.50
N GLY A 795 -33.08 4.57 -3.31
CA GLY A 795 -33.24 3.94 -2.00
C GLY A 795 -34.70 3.72 -1.59
N PRO A 796 -34.93 3.11 -0.41
CA PRO A 796 -36.27 2.75 0.06
C PRO A 796 -37.18 3.95 0.33
N ASP A 797 -36.63 5.11 0.70
CA ASP A 797 -37.42 6.33 0.97
C ASP A 797 -37.93 7.03 -0.29
N ALA A 798 -37.30 6.80 -1.45
CA ALA A 798 -37.73 7.32 -2.75
C ALA A 798 -38.87 6.49 -3.38
N ARG A 799 -39.19 5.31 -2.82
CA ARG A 799 -40.24 4.43 -3.37
C ARG A 799 -41.64 4.99 -3.05
N PRO A 800 -42.57 5.01 -4.01
CA PRO A 800 -43.94 5.45 -3.77
C PRO A 800 -44.62 4.59 -2.69
N LYS A 801 -45.04 5.21 -1.58
CA LYS A 801 -45.77 4.55 -0.49
C LYS A 801 -47.26 4.43 -0.85
N GLY A 802 -47.76 3.21 -1.06
CA GLY A 802 -49.18 2.94 -1.30
C GLY A 802 -49.48 1.54 -1.87
N LYS A 803 -50.70 1.01 -1.62
CA LYS A 803 -51.17 -0.27 -2.20
C LYS A 803 -51.53 -0.06 -3.69
N GLY A 804 -50.56 -0.33 -4.56
CA GLY A 804 -50.70 -0.28 -6.02
C GLY A 804 -49.41 0.23 -6.65
N LYS A 805 -48.46 -0.68 -6.95
CA LYS A 805 -47.14 -0.36 -7.51
C LYS A 805 -47.27 0.21 -8.94
N LYS A 806 -47.56 1.50 -9.09
CA LYS A 806 -47.42 2.19 -10.39
C LYS A 806 -45.93 2.33 -10.70
N LYS A 807 -45.52 1.97 -11.92
CA LYS A 807 -44.14 2.15 -12.38
C LYS A 807 -43.78 3.65 -12.36
N PRO A 808 -42.60 4.04 -11.85
CA PRO A 808 -42.11 5.42 -11.94
C PRO A 808 -42.01 5.86 -13.40
N VAL A 809 -42.32 7.13 -13.67
CA VAL A 809 -42.31 7.70 -15.03
C VAL A 809 -40.96 8.34 -15.30
N ILE A 810 -40.32 7.97 -16.41
CA ILE A 810 -39.12 8.66 -16.94
C ILE A 810 -39.52 9.45 -18.18
N ALA A 811 -38.98 10.67 -18.29
CA ALA A 811 -39.18 11.53 -19.45
C ALA A 811 -37.96 11.43 -20.36
N ALA A 812 -38.18 11.06 -21.62
CA ALA A 812 -37.16 11.02 -22.65
C ALA A 812 -37.46 12.07 -23.74
N GLU A 813 -36.42 12.75 -24.20
CA GLU A 813 -36.49 13.71 -25.31
C GLU A 813 -35.60 13.22 -26.44
N GLY A 814 -36.20 12.90 -27.59
CA GLY A 814 -35.47 12.57 -28.82
C GLY A 814 -35.06 13.85 -29.55
N PHE A 815 -33.77 13.98 -29.87
CA PHE A 815 -33.24 15.17 -30.53
C PHE A 815 -32.21 14.82 -31.60
N THR A 816 -32.14 15.64 -32.65
CA THR A 816 -31.06 15.59 -33.64
C THR A 816 -30.17 16.82 -33.44
N PRO A 817 -28.85 16.68 -33.24
CA PRO A 817 -27.94 17.82 -33.08
C PRO A 817 -28.08 18.78 -34.26
N GLU A 818 -28.34 20.06 -33.99
CA GLU A 818 -28.38 21.08 -35.04
C GLU A 818 -27.00 21.26 -35.67
N VAL A 819 -26.82 20.79 -36.91
CA VAL A 819 -25.62 21.12 -37.70
C VAL A 819 -25.87 22.44 -38.42
N ARG A 820 -25.55 23.57 -37.79
CA ARG A 820 -25.55 24.88 -38.45
C ARG A 820 -24.23 25.07 -39.20
N SER A 821 -24.09 24.40 -40.34
CA SER A 821 -22.95 24.58 -41.26
C SER A 821 -23.45 24.66 -42.71
N PRO A 822 -23.02 25.66 -43.50
CA PRO A 822 -23.29 25.72 -44.93
C PRO A 822 -22.49 24.68 -45.73
N PHE A 823 -21.46 24.09 -45.11
CA PHE A 823 -20.72 22.97 -45.66
C PHE A 823 -21.41 21.66 -45.27
N PRO A 824 -21.49 20.67 -46.19
CA PRO A 824 -22.00 19.33 -45.87
C PRO A 824 -21.32 18.84 -44.61
N ALA A 825 -22.10 18.42 -43.62
CA ALA A 825 -21.53 17.77 -42.44
C ALA A 825 -20.61 16.65 -42.95
N PRO A 826 -19.36 16.54 -42.47
CA PRO A 826 -18.58 15.34 -42.73
C PRO A 826 -19.48 14.15 -42.37
N PRO A 827 -19.51 13.08 -43.19
CA PRO A 827 -20.45 11.98 -43.00
C PRO A 827 -20.39 11.57 -41.53
N GLN A 828 -21.52 11.73 -40.82
CA GLN A 828 -21.60 11.33 -39.41
C GLN A 828 -21.00 9.94 -39.33
N ARG A 829 -20.00 9.75 -38.47
CA ARG A 829 -19.28 8.49 -38.29
C ARG A 829 -20.24 7.47 -37.69
N ARG A 830 -21.19 6.99 -38.48
CA ARG A 830 -22.24 6.07 -38.05
C ARG A 830 -21.68 4.67 -38.15
N LYS A 831 -21.11 4.22 -37.04
CA LYS A 831 -20.95 2.79 -36.79
C LYS A 831 -22.34 2.15 -36.71
N LYS A 832 -22.41 0.85 -37.00
CA LYS A 832 -23.56 0.00 -36.68
C LYS A 832 -23.87 0.12 -35.18
N ALA A 833 -25.06 0.59 -34.82
CA ALA A 833 -25.49 0.76 -33.44
C ALA A 833 -25.40 -0.58 -32.69
N VAL A 834 -24.83 -0.57 -31.49
CA VAL A 834 -24.84 -1.72 -30.60
C VAL A 834 -26.16 -1.69 -29.84
N ARG A 835 -26.99 -2.72 -29.98
CA ARG A 835 -28.20 -2.86 -29.17
C ARG A 835 -27.84 -3.35 -27.76
N PHE A 836 -27.69 -2.41 -26.82
CA PHE A 836 -27.36 -2.71 -25.43
C PHE A 836 -28.50 -3.41 -24.69
N THR A 837 -28.17 -4.36 -23.83
CA THR A 837 -29.18 -5.00 -22.96
C THR A 837 -29.61 -4.08 -21.82
N PRO A 838 -30.77 -4.30 -21.17
CA PRO A 838 -31.18 -3.52 -20.00
C PRO A 838 -30.11 -3.48 -18.89
N THR A 839 -29.38 -4.58 -18.67
CA THR A 839 -28.27 -4.63 -17.71
C THR A 839 -27.09 -3.75 -18.12
N GLN A 840 -26.73 -3.73 -19.42
CA GLN A 840 -25.67 -2.88 -19.95
C GLN A 840 -26.06 -1.41 -19.89
N VAL A 841 -27.32 -1.06 -20.22
CA VAL A 841 -27.84 0.31 -20.07
C VAL A 841 -27.85 0.73 -18.60
N GLY A 842 -28.21 -0.17 -17.68
CA GLY A 842 -28.09 0.06 -16.24
C GLY A 842 -26.65 0.38 -15.80
N ALA A 843 -25.66 -0.33 -16.35
CA ALA A 843 -24.24 -0.07 -16.09
C ALA A 843 -23.77 1.27 -16.68
N ILE A 844 -24.19 1.62 -17.91
CA ILE A 844 -23.91 2.93 -18.54
C ILE A 844 -24.51 4.05 -17.69
N ARG A 845 -25.78 3.91 -17.29
CA ARG A 845 -26.47 4.88 -16.43
C ARG A 845 -25.72 5.07 -15.11
N ALA A 846 -25.35 3.99 -14.43
CA ALA A 846 -24.61 4.08 -13.17
C ALA A 846 -23.26 4.80 -13.34
N GLY A 847 -22.52 4.49 -14.41
CA GLY A 847 -21.24 5.13 -14.70
C GLY A 847 -21.32 6.61 -15.12
N MET A 848 -22.48 7.08 -15.58
CA MET A 848 -22.72 8.49 -15.92
C MET A 848 -22.94 9.38 -14.69
N HIS A 849 -23.11 8.79 -13.50
CA HIS A 849 -23.24 9.53 -12.26
C HIS A 849 -21.93 9.51 -11.45
N LYS A 850 -21.77 10.51 -10.58
CA LYS A 850 -20.71 10.53 -9.56
C LYS A 850 -20.85 9.30 -8.64
N GLY A 851 -19.74 8.60 -8.43
CA GLY A 851 -19.66 7.45 -7.52
C GLY A 851 -18.77 6.34 -8.06
N LEU A 852 -18.84 5.18 -7.41
CA LEU A 852 -18.16 3.96 -7.82
C LEU A 852 -19.16 3.03 -8.54
N THR A 853 -18.84 2.67 -9.77
CA THR A 853 -19.59 1.68 -10.56
C THR A 853 -18.70 0.48 -10.86
N LEU A 854 -19.05 -0.68 -10.30
CA LEU A 854 -18.35 -1.95 -10.54
C LEU A 854 -19.10 -2.78 -11.58
N ILE A 855 -18.49 -3.03 -12.73
CA ILE A 855 -19.10 -3.81 -13.83
C ILE A 855 -18.42 -5.18 -13.91
N GLN A 856 -19.10 -6.22 -13.42
CA GLN A 856 -18.68 -7.60 -13.62
C GLN A 856 -19.30 -8.18 -14.88
N GLY A 857 -18.47 -8.58 -15.84
CA GLY A 857 -18.93 -9.17 -17.10
C GLY A 857 -18.08 -10.38 -17.51
N PRO A 858 -18.67 -11.58 -17.70
CA PRO A 858 -18.00 -12.72 -18.32
C PRO A 858 -17.31 -12.38 -19.66
N PRO A 859 -16.34 -13.19 -20.14
CA PRO A 859 -15.76 -13.02 -21.47
C PRO A 859 -16.86 -12.94 -22.55
N GLY A 860 -16.73 -12.01 -23.50
CA GLY A 860 -17.69 -11.84 -24.60
C GLY A 860 -18.94 -11.00 -24.30
N THR A 861 -19.15 -10.51 -23.07
CA THR A 861 -20.35 -9.74 -22.68
C THR A 861 -20.38 -8.26 -23.10
N GLY A 862 -19.49 -7.84 -24.01
CA GLY A 862 -19.49 -6.47 -24.55
C GLY A 862 -18.93 -5.38 -23.62
N LYS A 863 -18.09 -5.72 -22.62
CA LYS A 863 -17.47 -4.75 -21.69
C LYS A 863 -16.82 -3.55 -22.40
N THR A 864 -16.12 -3.81 -23.50
CA THR A 864 -15.47 -2.77 -24.31
C THR A 864 -16.50 -1.82 -24.92
N ASP A 865 -17.62 -2.33 -25.44
CA ASP A 865 -18.68 -1.51 -26.05
C ASP A 865 -19.42 -0.68 -25.00
N VAL A 866 -19.69 -1.25 -23.81
CA VAL A 866 -20.24 -0.52 -22.66
C VAL A 866 -19.32 0.63 -22.24
N THR A 867 -18.00 0.37 -22.18
CA THR A 867 -17.01 1.39 -21.80
C THR A 867 -16.93 2.51 -22.84
N VAL A 868 -16.92 2.15 -24.13
CA VAL A 868 -16.90 3.13 -25.24
C VAL A 868 -18.13 4.02 -25.21
N GLN A 869 -19.32 3.44 -25.02
CA GLN A 869 -20.57 4.21 -24.92
C GLN A 869 -20.56 5.12 -23.69
N LEU A 870 -20.11 4.61 -22.54
CA LEU A 870 -20.01 5.43 -21.32
C LEU A 870 -19.09 6.65 -21.53
N VAL A 871 -17.92 6.45 -22.14
CA VAL A 871 -16.99 7.54 -22.45
C VAL A 871 -17.61 8.56 -23.42
N LEU A 872 -18.33 8.10 -24.44
CA LEU A 872 -19.05 8.97 -25.38
C LEU A 872 -20.12 9.80 -24.67
N ASN A 873 -20.92 9.17 -23.82
CA ASN A 873 -21.96 9.84 -23.05
C ASN A 873 -21.36 10.88 -22.09
N LEU A 874 -20.30 10.53 -21.37
CA LEU A 874 -19.60 11.45 -20.45
C LEU A 874 -18.98 12.64 -21.21
N TYR A 875 -18.35 12.40 -22.36
CA TYR A 875 -17.75 13.43 -23.20
C TYR A 875 -18.77 14.50 -23.63
N HIS A 876 -19.98 14.08 -24.01
CA HIS A 876 -21.06 14.99 -24.42
C HIS A 876 -21.87 15.57 -23.25
N THR A 877 -21.94 14.88 -22.12
CA THR A 877 -22.68 15.34 -20.92
C THR A 877 -21.86 16.34 -20.11
N PHE A 878 -20.55 16.12 -19.98
CA PHE A 878 -19.65 16.91 -19.11
C PHE A 878 -18.42 17.40 -19.89
N PRO A 879 -18.57 18.37 -20.83
CA PRO A 879 -17.48 18.79 -21.72
C PRO A 879 -16.30 19.47 -21.01
N GLY A 880 -16.47 19.90 -19.77
CA GLY A 880 -15.40 20.47 -18.94
C GLY A 880 -14.57 19.43 -18.18
N GLU A 881 -15.03 18.18 -18.10
CA GLU A 881 -14.35 17.12 -17.37
C GLU A 881 -13.33 16.37 -18.24
N ARG A 882 -12.38 15.70 -17.58
CA ARG A 882 -11.36 14.88 -18.23
C ARG A 882 -11.53 13.42 -17.84
N ILE A 883 -11.48 12.54 -18.84
CA ILE A 883 -11.65 11.11 -18.65
C ILE A 883 -10.29 10.42 -18.75
N LEU A 884 -9.89 9.73 -17.70
CA LEU A 884 -8.67 8.90 -17.68
C LEU A 884 -9.04 7.42 -17.88
N LEU A 885 -8.51 6.81 -18.93
CA LEU A 885 -8.66 5.37 -19.20
C LEU A 885 -7.38 4.64 -18.80
N VAL A 886 -7.52 3.65 -17.91
CA VAL A 886 -6.43 2.80 -17.43
C VAL A 886 -6.78 1.34 -17.71
N THR A 887 -5.84 0.60 -18.31
CA THR A 887 -5.98 -0.85 -18.56
C THR A 887 -4.70 -1.58 -18.17
N HIS A 888 -4.81 -2.88 -17.88
CA HIS A 888 -3.64 -3.72 -17.61
C HIS A 888 -2.78 -3.97 -18.85
N SER A 889 -3.38 -4.06 -20.04
CA SER A 889 -2.67 -4.37 -21.27
C SER A 889 -2.80 -3.26 -22.32
N ASN A 890 -1.72 -3.08 -23.09
CA ASN A 890 -1.73 -2.20 -24.27
C ASN A 890 -2.77 -2.65 -25.29
N ALA A 891 -2.99 -3.96 -25.46
CA ALA A 891 -3.98 -4.50 -26.38
C ALA A 891 -5.41 -4.03 -26.02
N ALA A 892 -5.80 -4.14 -24.75
CA ALA A 892 -7.12 -3.67 -24.31
C ALA A 892 -7.30 -2.16 -24.53
N LEU A 893 -6.23 -1.36 -24.31
CA LEU A 893 -6.26 0.07 -24.59
C LEU A 893 -6.33 0.35 -26.10
N ASN A 894 -5.61 -0.42 -26.93
CA ASN A 894 -5.69 -0.33 -28.39
C ASN A 894 -7.14 -0.50 -28.86
N ASP A 895 -7.80 -1.56 -28.38
CA ASP A 895 -9.17 -1.91 -28.77
C ASP A 895 -10.16 -0.82 -28.37
N LEU A 896 -10.03 -0.26 -27.17
CA LEU A 896 -10.82 0.88 -26.71
C LEU A 896 -10.60 2.10 -27.60
N PHE A 897 -9.35 2.49 -27.85
CA PHE A 897 -9.02 3.65 -28.69
C PHE A 897 -9.47 3.47 -30.14
N ALA A 898 -9.33 2.28 -30.71
CA ALA A 898 -9.80 1.97 -32.05
C ALA A 898 -11.31 2.17 -32.17
N LYS A 899 -12.10 1.71 -31.18
CA LYS A 899 -13.55 1.93 -31.14
C LYS A 899 -13.93 3.39 -30.85
N LEU A 900 -13.22 4.08 -29.95
CA LEU A 900 -13.47 5.49 -29.66
C LEU A 900 -13.18 6.38 -30.87
N ALA A 901 -12.16 6.06 -31.67
CA ALA A 901 -11.83 6.80 -32.89
C ALA A 901 -12.95 6.76 -33.95
N THR A 902 -13.82 5.74 -33.91
CA THR A 902 -14.98 5.64 -34.79
C THR A 902 -16.22 6.37 -34.27
N CYS A 903 -16.21 6.84 -33.02
CA CYS A 903 -17.33 7.52 -32.38
C CYS A 903 -17.31 9.03 -32.67
N ASP A 904 -18.38 9.73 -32.26
CA ASP A 904 -18.47 11.19 -32.31
C ASP A 904 -17.64 11.85 -31.18
N ILE A 905 -16.32 11.66 -31.25
CA ILE A 905 -15.32 12.27 -30.36
C ILE A 905 -14.27 12.94 -31.24
N ASP A 906 -13.98 14.21 -30.97
CA ASP A 906 -12.92 14.91 -31.69
C ASP A 906 -11.57 14.31 -31.28
N GLY A 907 -10.84 13.77 -32.26
CA GLY A 907 -9.52 13.17 -32.05
C GLY A 907 -8.47 14.13 -31.49
N ARG A 908 -8.72 15.45 -31.44
CA ARG A 908 -7.87 16.43 -30.73
C ARG A 908 -7.95 16.29 -29.20
N HIS A 909 -9.04 15.75 -28.68
CA HIS A 909 -9.25 15.53 -27.24
C HIS A 909 -8.78 14.14 -26.79
N MET A 910 -8.34 13.29 -27.72
CA MET A 910 -7.85 11.94 -27.43
C MET A 910 -6.32 11.94 -27.35
N LEU A 911 -5.76 11.47 -26.25
CA LEU A 911 -4.32 11.31 -26.06
C LEU A 911 -4.02 9.93 -25.49
N ARG A 912 -3.04 9.25 -26.08
CA ARG A 912 -2.52 7.99 -25.58
C ARG A 912 -1.07 8.13 -25.14
N LEU A 913 -0.78 7.65 -23.93
CA LEU A 913 0.56 7.55 -23.37
C LEU A 913 1.00 6.07 -23.31
N GLY A 914 2.31 5.83 -23.42
CA GLY A 914 2.91 4.50 -23.31
C GLY A 914 3.43 3.91 -24.63
N SER A 915 4.26 2.86 -24.52
CA SER A 915 5.02 2.25 -25.62
C SER A 915 4.18 1.53 -26.68
N GLY A 916 2.92 1.19 -26.38
CA GLY A 916 2.00 0.52 -27.32
C GLY A 916 1.36 1.41 -28.37
N SER A 917 1.71 2.70 -28.46
CA SER A 917 1.11 3.62 -29.44
C SER A 917 1.41 3.22 -30.89
N ARG A 918 2.57 2.60 -31.14
CA ARG A 918 2.97 2.11 -32.48
C ARG A 918 2.05 1.00 -32.98
N ASP A 919 1.68 0.07 -32.10
CA ASP A 919 0.79 -1.03 -32.45
C ASP A 919 -0.61 -0.52 -32.81
N LEU A 920 -1.12 0.47 -32.05
CA LEU A 920 -2.40 1.11 -32.37
C LEU A 920 -2.38 1.77 -33.76
N GLN A 921 -1.27 2.39 -34.16
CA GLN A 921 -1.16 2.98 -35.49
C GLN A 921 -1.32 1.92 -36.59
N SER A 922 -0.75 0.73 -36.41
CA SER A 922 -0.95 -0.40 -37.33
C SER A 922 -2.40 -0.91 -37.34
N VAL A 923 -3.05 -0.97 -36.16
CA VAL A 923 -4.46 -1.37 -36.03
C VAL A 923 -5.39 -0.38 -36.72
N LEU A 924 -5.17 0.92 -36.52
CA LEU A 924 -5.97 1.98 -37.15
C LEU A 924 -5.79 2.03 -38.66
N ALA A 925 -4.58 1.77 -39.17
CA ALA A 925 -4.31 1.70 -40.60
C ALA A 925 -5.04 0.55 -41.31
N ASN A 926 -5.22 -0.58 -40.61
CA ASN A 926 -5.88 -1.76 -41.16
C ASN A 926 -7.42 -1.75 -41.00
N ALA A 927 -7.96 -0.89 -40.14
CA ALA A 927 -9.36 -0.97 -39.71
C ALA A 927 -10.36 -0.26 -40.63
N ASP A 928 -9.98 0.18 -41.83
CA ASP A 928 -10.83 0.92 -42.79
C ASP A 928 -11.66 2.03 -42.11
N VAL A 929 -11.11 2.58 -41.03
CA VAL A 929 -11.70 3.70 -40.32
C VAL A 929 -11.47 4.87 -41.26
N GLY A 930 -12.50 5.33 -41.98
CA GLY A 930 -12.46 6.39 -43.01
C GLY A 930 -11.96 7.76 -42.50
N LEU A 931 -10.78 7.75 -41.91
CA LEU A 931 -10.04 8.82 -41.31
C LEU A 931 -8.99 9.22 -42.32
N GLU A 932 -9.34 10.16 -43.21
CA GLU A 932 -8.35 10.79 -44.08
C GLU A 932 -7.18 11.31 -43.22
N GLY A 933 -5.97 10.82 -43.50
CA GLY A 933 -4.73 11.31 -42.89
C GLY A 933 -4.21 10.60 -41.63
N GLY A 934 -4.64 9.38 -41.31
CA GLY A 934 -3.95 8.48 -40.35
C GLY A 934 -3.68 9.09 -38.97
N TYR A 935 -4.64 8.99 -38.04
CA TYR A 935 -4.50 9.57 -36.70
C TYR A 935 -3.45 8.84 -35.85
N ASP A 936 -2.35 9.51 -35.52
CA ASP A 936 -1.43 9.09 -34.46
C ASP A 936 -1.81 9.75 -33.12
N PHE A 937 -2.40 8.97 -32.21
CA PHE A 937 -2.82 9.41 -30.88
C PHE A 937 -1.68 9.47 -29.84
N SER A 938 -0.43 9.20 -30.25
CA SER A 938 0.74 9.42 -29.39
C SER A 938 0.96 10.90 -29.07
N LYS A 939 1.74 11.19 -28.03
CA LYS A 939 2.13 12.57 -27.68
C LYS A 939 2.66 13.35 -28.89
N TRP A 940 3.62 12.78 -29.62
CA TRP A 940 4.23 13.43 -30.79
C TRP A 940 3.27 13.50 -31.97
N GLY A 941 2.47 12.45 -32.20
CA GLY A 941 1.42 12.46 -33.21
C GLY A 941 0.37 13.55 -33.00
N ARG A 942 -0.02 13.81 -31.74
CA ARG A 942 -0.93 14.91 -31.38
C ARG A 942 -0.30 16.27 -31.59
N VAL A 943 0.95 16.47 -31.17
CA VAL A 943 1.68 17.73 -31.42
C VAL A 943 1.78 18.01 -32.93
N ASN A 944 2.22 17.03 -33.73
CA ASN A 944 2.35 17.19 -35.17
C ASN A 944 1.00 17.46 -35.85
N SER A 945 -0.06 16.77 -35.43
CA SER A 945 -1.42 16.99 -35.94
C SER A 945 -1.92 18.41 -35.64
N ILE A 946 -1.67 18.92 -34.43
CA ILE A 946 -2.03 20.30 -34.04
C ILE A 946 -1.24 21.32 -34.86
N LEU A 947 0.06 21.10 -35.08
CA LEU A 947 0.89 21.99 -35.90
C LEU A 947 0.43 22.04 -37.36
N ALA A 948 0.09 20.89 -37.95
CA ALA A 948 -0.44 20.82 -39.32
C ALA A 948 -1.81 21.52 -39.43
N LYS A 949 -2.74 21.24 -38.49
CA LYS A 949 -4.05 21.92 -38.43
C LYS A 949 -3.92 23.42 -38.23
N ARG A 950 -2.96 23.87 -37.40
CA ARG A 950 -2.67 25.30 -37.21
C ARG A 950 -2.32 25.95 -38.55
N GLN A 951 -1.45 25.33 -39.34
CA GLN A 951 -1.06 25.87 -40.64
C GLN A 951 -2.24 25.92 -41.62
N ASP A 952 -3.05 24.85 -41.69
CA ASP A 952 -4.26 24.80 -42.53
C ASP A 952 -5.29 25.88 -42.14
N TYR A 953 -5.61 26.00 -40.84
CA TYR A 953 -6.59 27.00 -40.38
C TYR A 953 -6.11 28.43 -40.54
N LEU A 954 -4.81 28.72 -40.34
CA LEU A 954 -4.27 30.05 -40.62
C LEU A 954 -4.36 30.39 -42.11
N GLY A 955 -4.11 29.41 -42.99
CA GLY A 955 -4.37 29.57 -44.43
C GLY A 955 -5.83 29.92 -44.74
N LYS A 956 -6.79 29.26 -44.08
CA LYS A 956 -8.22 29.57 -44.21
C LYS A 956 -8.59 30.95 -43.68
N VAL A 957 -7.97 31.39 -42.59
CA VAL A 957 -8.14 32.75 -42.06
C VAL A 957 -7.63 33.78 -43.06
N SER A 958 -6.48 33.52 -43.71
CA SER A 958 -5.98 34.39 -44.79
C SER A 958 -6.98 34.49 -45.93
N ALA A 959 -7.47 33.35 -46.44
CA ALA A 959 -8.44 33.33 -47.53
C ALA A 959 -9.76 34.05 -47.16
N LEU A 960 -10.21 33.94 -45.91
CA LEU A 960 -11.38 34.66 -45.43
C LEU A 960 -11.10 36.16 -45.34
N ALA A 961 -9.92 36.58 -44.87
CA ALA A 961 -9.53 37.99 -44.83
C ALA A 961 -9.50 38.61 -46.24
N ASP A 962 -8.90 37.91 -47.20
CA ASP A 962 -8.86 38.33 -48.61
C ASP A 962 -10.28 38.46 -49.19
N SER A 963 -11.19 37.52 -48.89
CA SER A 963 -12.58 37.58 -49.34
C SER A 963 -13.38 38.75 -48.75
N LEU A 964 -12.95 39.29 -47.61
CA LEU A 964 -13.54 40.47 -46.96
C LEU A 964 -12.89 41.79 -47.40
N GLY A 965 -11.95 41.75 -48.36
CA GLY A 965 -11.22 42.91 -48.86
C GLY A 965 -10.21 43.48 -47.85
N LEU A 966 -9.67 42.63 -46.98
CA LEU A 966 -8.63 42.97 -46.00
C LEU A 966 -7.30 42.35 -46.46
N ASP A 967 -6.17 43.03 -46.25
CA ASP A 967 -4.84 42.47 -46.57
C ASP A 967 -4.56 41.24 -45.68
N GLY A 968 -4.63 40.03 -46.25
CA GLY A 968 -4.55 38.76 -45.53
C GLY A 968 -3.20 38.43 -44.88
N GLU A 969 -2.09 39.04 -45.36
CA GLU A 969 -0.71 38.70 -44.91
C GLU A 969 -0.43 39.03 -43.44
N GLY A 970 -0.96 40.12 -42.90
CA GLY A 970 -0.74 40.51 -41.49
C GLY A 970 -1.67 39.80 -40.50
N VAL A 971 -2.79 39.29 -41.00
CA VAL A 971 -3.93 38.82 -40.19
C VAL A 971 -3.79 37.34 -39.83
N SER A 972 -3.14 36.56 -40.69
CA SER A 972 -2.99 35.10 -40.56
C SER A 972 -1.61 34.64 -40.06
N ALA A 973 -0.72 35.57 -39.68
CA ALA A 973 0.64 35.27 -39.27
C ALA A 973 0.72 34.39 -37.99
N THR A 974 -0.19 34.60 -37.03
CA THR A 974 -0.24 33.84 -35.78
C THR A 974 -1.68 33.51 -35.36
N CYS A 975 -1.83 32.60 -34.40
CA CYS A 975 -3.14 32.33 -33.80
C CYS A 975 -3.70 33.56 -33.05
N GLU A 976 -2.82 34.44 -32.57
CA GLU A 976 -3.17 35.67 -31.86
C GLU A 976 -3.73 36.73 -32.83
N THR A 977 -3.08 36.94 -33.98
CA THR A 977 -3.60 37.85 -35.02
C THR A 977 -4.93 37.35 -35.59
N ALA A 978 -5.09 36.03 -35.73
CA ALA A 978 -6.36 35.41 -36.12
C ALA A 978 -7.47 35.61 -35.07
N LEU A 979 -7.14 35.69 -33.78
CA LEU A 979 -8.11 36.02 -32.73
C LEU A 979 -8.59 37.47 -32.84
N TYR A 980 -7.67 38.42 -33.08
CA TYR A 980 -8.05 39.81 -33.34
C TYR A 980 -8.92 39.93 -34.59
N PHE A 981 -8.57 39.23 -35.66
CA PHE A 981 -9.41 39.15 -36.87
C PHE A 981 -10.83 38.67 -36.57
N LYS A 982 -10.96 37.60 -35.80
CA LYS A 982 -12.27 37.07 -35.40
C LYS A 982 -13.09 38.14 -34.69
N LEU A 983 -12.52 38.81 -33.68
CA LEU A 983 -13.24 39.79 -32.87
C LEU A 983 -13.64 41.03 -33.69
N TYR A 984 -12.68 41.66 -34.38
CA TYR A 984 -12.90 42.95 -35.03
C TYR A 984 -13.59 42.85 -36.39
N HIS A 985 -13.35 41.76 -37.14
CA HIS A 985 -13.82 41.65 -38.52
C HIS A 985 -14.91 40.61 -38.71
N VAL A 986 -14.88 39.48 -38.00
CA VAL A 986 -15.88 38.42 -38.18
C VAL A 986 -17.08 38.64 -37.27
N THR A 987 -16.87 38.68 -35.95
CA THR A 987 -17.94 38.82 -34.95
C THR A 987 -18.73 40.11 -35.16
N SER A 988 -18.07 41.25 -35.36
CA SER A 988 -18.77 42.52 -35.62
C SER A 988 -19.68 42.49 -36.86
N ARG A 989 -19.29 41.76 -37.91
CA ARG A 989 -20.12 41.61 -39.11
C ARG A 989 -21.29 40.66 -38.88
N ILE A 990 -21.09 39.56 -38.14
CA ILE A 990 -22.16 38.63 -37.76
C ILE A 990 -23.19 39.35 -36.89
N GLU A 991 -22.78 40.10 -35.87
CA GLU A 991 -23.68 40.86 -34.99
C GLU A 991 -24.53 41.87 -35.76
N ARG A 992 -23.93 42.59 -36.73
CA ARG A 992 -24.66 43.51 -37.61
C ARG A 992 -25.68 42.78 -38.48
N TYR A 993 -25.29 41.63 -39.05
CA TYR A 993 -26.18 40.81 -39.86
C TYR A 993 -27.34 40.27 -39.04
N GLU A 994 -27.08 39.69 -37.87
CA GLU A 994 -28.12 39.16 -36.97
C GLU A 994 -29.07 40.27 -36.50
N ALA A 995 -28.56 41.47 -36.19
CA ALA A 995 -29.38 42.62 -35.85
C ALA A 995 -30.28 43.08 -37.01
N ALA A 996 -29.77 43.06 -38.25
CA ALA A 996 -30.54 43.41 -39.44
C ALA A 996 -31.65 42.40 -39.73
N VAL A 997 -31.34 41.09 -39.63
CA VAL A 997 -32.30 40.00 -39.81
C VAL A 997 -33.38 40.03 -38.71
N ALA A 998 -33.01 40.28 -37.45
CA ALA A 998 -33.96 40.40 -36.35
C ALA A 998 -34.89 41.62 -36.48
N ALA A 999 -34.46 42.67 -37.18
CA ALA A 999 -35.26 43.86 -37.46
C ALA A 999 -36.21 43.69 -38.68
N GLY A 1000 -36.26 42.50 -39.30
CA GLY A 1000 -37.12 42.22 -40.44
C GLY A 1000 -36.64 42.82 -41.77
N GLY A 1001 -35.35 43.19 -41.86
CA GLY A 1001 -34.74 43.55 -43.14
C GLY A 1001 -34.40 42.29 -43.94
N ASP A 1002 -34.83 42.26 -45.20
CA ASP A 1002 -34.42 41.25 -46.20
C ASP A 1002 -32.90 41.21 -46.38
#